data_AF-A0A257U795-F1
#
_entry.id   AF-A0A257U795-F1
#
_cell.length_a   1.000
_cell.length_b   1.000
_cell.length_c   1.000
_cell.angle_alpha   90.00
_cell.angle_beta   90.00
_cell.angle_gamma   90.00
#
_symmetry.space_group_name_H-M   'P 1'
#
loop_
_entity.id
_entity.type
_entity.pdbx_description
1 polymer ?
#
loop_
_entity_poly.entity_id
_entity_poly.type
_entity_poly.pdbx_seq_one_letter_code
_entity_poly.pdbx_strand_id
1 'polypeptide(L)'
;MSPTLDAVLRSWPCDPSLLATCIVAAFVYQHGWRVLRRRDAPRWHGGQVAAFVGGVTAIYLALASPIEPLASLLLQVHMVQHLLLMMVAPPLVWLGAPLFPLVRGLPRLVRVVWIAPLLSSRGVRRLAERLTHPFAALSIYVAATWLWHIPPAYELALRSSGWHYTEHACFLIAGLVFWYPVVRPYPSRPRWSGWLLLPYLILADVQNTVLSALLTFSGKVIYPYYEQVPRIGNISPLDDQSAAGVIMWVPGSVAFLVPLFAIGLRLLYGTQSESQRVAELLQKRRWLGQKLAAFDTPTGTRIVGQRCPGGQAAGASPRPSVIAESGQWARLCPSHRDEVGYHPLRAFFRWRHARAALQLPLLLLAVAVIYDGLAGPQASPLNLAGVLPWIHWRGLVVLGLLAVGNLSCMACPFTLPRRLAGRWLPQRHAWPRRLQSKWLAVALCVLFLWAYEAFALWDSPWWTAWITLGYFVTAFAVDGFFRGAAFCKYVCPIGQFNFVQSLASPMEIAVYDHQICTTCRTKDCIRGRGGIPGCELELFQQKKSGNMDCTFCLDCVHACPHANVGLVANMPGTQLWHDRLRSGIGRLSQRPDIAALVAVLVFGAFANAAGMVRPVVQFEQHVQAALGISPRSIVTLYYLLAIVVAPLTAVALASLVSQRWAGLPLAGGRMATRYTYALIPLGFGMWLSHYCFHLFTSCAAIVPVAQRFAADLGFAGFGGPQWSCACCVPSPGWLLRSELLFLDFGFLLSLYTAYRLASVDGPRERQALKALLPWSALIAALFLVGVWIVFQPMQMRGTALVGG
;
A
#
# COMPACT_ATOMS: atom_id res chain seq x y z
N MET A 1 5.30 -0.62 -42.68
CA MET A 1 4.26 -0.28 -41.67
C MET A 1 3.28 -1.43 -41.64
N SER A 2 2.75 -1.83 -40.48
CA SER A 2 1.73 -2.89 -40.45
C SER A 2 0.47 -2.40 -41.18
N PRO A 3 -0.29 -3.29 -41.86
CA PRO A 3 -1.54 -2.92 -42.52
C PRO A 3 -2.53 -2.24 -41.57
N THR A 4 -2.51 -2.63 -40.30
CA THR A 4 -3.30 -2.03 -39.21
C THR A 4 -2.90 -0.58 -38.92
N LEU A 5 -1.61 -0.26 -38.92
CA LEU A 5 -1.14 1.09 -38.62
C LEU A 5 -1.36 2.04 -39.81
N ASP A 6 -1.27 1.54 -41.05
CA ASP A 6 -1.68 2.30 -42.25
C ASP A 6 -3.19 2.56 -42.26
N ALA A 7 -4.01 1.56 -41.92
CA ALA A 7 -5.46 1.72 -41.82
C ALA A 7 -5.89 2.74 -40.75
N VAL A 8 -5.24 2.73 -39.57
CA VAL A 8 -5.50 3.68 -38.48
C VAL A 8 -5.11 5.11 -38.88
N LEU A 9 -4.01 5.29 -39.61
CA LEU A 9 -3.59 6.62 -40.05
C LEU A 9 -4.49 7.17 -41.16
N ARG A 10 -5.02 6.31 -42.04
CA ARG A 10 -5.94 6.70 -43.11
C ARG A 10 -7.37 6.95 -42.64
N SER A 11 -7.78 6.39 -41.50
CA SER A 11 -9.12 6.55 -40.96
C SER A 11 -9.32 7.84 -40.15
N TRP A 12 -8.35 8.77 -40.15
CA TRP A 12 -8.45 10.01 -39.39
C TRP A 12 -9.61 10.90 -39.93
N PRO A 13 -10.72 11.04 -39.19
CA PRO A 13 -11.81 11.90 -39.62
C PRO A 13 -11.43 13.35 -39.30
N CYS A 14 -10.87 14.05 -40.28
CA CYS A 14 -10.63 15.49 -40.14
C CYS A 14 -11.96 16.24 -40.27
N ASP A 15 -12.72 16.39 -39.19
CA ASP A 15 -13.82 17.36 -39.12
C ASP A 15 -13.23 18.78 -38.97
N PRO A 16 -13.24 19.60 -40.03
CA PRO A 16 -12.63 20.92 -39.98
C PRO A 16 -13.36 21.87 -39.03
N SER A 17 -14.65 21.63 -38.79
CA SER A 17 -15.48 22.49 -37.95
C SER A 17 -15.14 22.32 -36.46
N LEU A 18 -14.94 21.08 -36.02
CA LEU A 18 -14.51 20.76 -34.66
C LEU A 18 -13.08 21.25 -34.41
N LEU A 19 -12.16 21.00 -35.35
CA LEU A 19 -10.78 21.48 -35.26
C LEU A 19 -10.73 23.01 -35.17
N ALA A 20 -11.48 23.72 -36.02
CA ALA A 20 -11.58 25.18 -35.97
C ALA A 20 -12.13 25.66 -34.63
N THR A 21 -13.16 25.00 -34.09
CA THR A 21 -13.74 25.35 -32.77
C THR A 21 -12.73 25.17 -31.64
N CYS A 22 -11.98 24.05 -31.63
CA CYS A 22 -10.93 23.80 -30.64
C CYS A 22 -9.80 24.84 -30.72
N ILE A 23 -9.34 25.17 -31.93
CA ILE A 23 -8.28 26.17 -32.15
C ILE A 23 -8.75 27.56 -31.70
N VAL A 24 -9.96 27.96 -32.07
CA VAL A 24 -10.53 29.25 -31.66
C VAL A 24 -10.67 29.32 -30.13
N ALA A 25 -11.19 28.26 -29.49
CA ALA A 25 -11.31 28.21 -28.04
C ALA A 25 -9.94 28.33 -27.34
N ALA A 26 -8.94 27.59 -27.82
CA ALA A 26 -7.57 27.67 -27.30
C ALA A 26 -6.95 29.06 -27.49
N PHE A 27 -7.15 29.67 -28.66
CA PHE A 27 -6.64 31.01 -28.97
C PHE A 27 -7.29 32.08 -28.09
N VAL A 28 -8.62 32.08 -27.97
CA VAL A 28 -9.37 33.00 -27.11
C VAL A 28 -8.93 32.86 -25.66
N TYR A 29 -8.83 31.63 -25.15
CA TYR A 29 -8.34 31.36 -23.80
C TYR A 29 -6.92 31.90 -23.60
N GLN A 30 -5.99 31.59 -24.51
CA GLN A 30 -4.59 31.99 -24.38
C GLN A 30 -4.44 33.51 -24.43
N HIS A 31 -5.21 34.19 -25.30
CA HIS A 31 -5.25 35.64 -25.38
C HIS A 31 -5.70 36.26 -24.05
N GLY A 32 -6.82 35.80 -23.49
CA GLY A 32 -7.32 36.28 -22.20
C GLY A 32 -6.39 35.97 -21.03
N TRP A 33 -5.77 34.78 -21.02
CA TRP A 33 -4.76 34.40 -20.03
C TRP A 33 -3.53 35.31 -20.07
N ARG A 34 -3.02 35.66 -21.26
CA ARG A 34 -1.88 36.60 -21.40
C ARG A 34 -2.22 37.97 -20.80
N VAL A 35 -3.43 38.47 -21.01
CA VAL A 35 -3.91 39.74 -20.43
C VAL A 35 -3.99 39.65 -18.91
N LEU A 36 -4.46 38.53 -18.35
CA LEU A 36 -4.59 38.32 -16.91
C LEU A 36 -3.23 38.12 -16.23
N ARG A 37 -2.32 37.37 -16.84
CA ARG A 37 -0.95 37.16 -16.33
C ARG A 37 -0.15 38.45 -16.27
N ARG A 38 -0.34 39.37 -17.22
CA ARG A 38 0.28 40.70 -17.16
C ARG A 38 -0.18 41.53 -15.96
N ARG A 39 -1.35 41.22 -15.39
CA ARG A 39 -1.93 41.94 -14.23
C ARG A 39 -1.63 41.25 -12.89
N ASP A 40 -1.64 39.92 -12.85
CA ASP A 40 -1.41 39.12 -11.64
C ASP A 40 -0.62 37.85 -11.98
N ALA A 41 0.69 38.00 -12.20
CA ALA A 41 1.56 36.92 -12.62
C ALA A 41 1.66 35.74 -11.61
N PRO A 42 1.65 35.97 -10.27
CA PRO A 42 1.65 34.88 -9.30
C PRO A 42 0.41 33.98 -9.36
N ARG A 43 -0.76 34.53 -9.68
CA ARG A 43 -2.02 33.78 -9.74
C ARG A 43 -2.20 33.02 -11.06
N TRP A 44 -1.71 33.59 -12.16
CA TRP A 44 -1.90 33.06 -13.52
C TRP A 44 -0.62 32.41 -14.05
N HIS A 45 -0.39 31.15 -13.69
CA HIS A 45 0.80 30.39 -14.06
C HIS A 45 0.61 29.55 -15.33
N GLY A 46 1.73 29.17 -15.98
CA GLY A 46 1.71 28.45 -17.26
C GLY A 46 1.03 27.07 -17.21
N GLY A 47 0.99 26.44 -16.02
CA GLY A 47 0.29 25.16 -15.83
C GLY A 47 -1.21 25.21 -16.17
N GLN A 48 -1.88 26.36 -16.00
CA GLN A 48 -3.30 26.52 -16.36
C GLN A 48 -3.52 26.43 -17.87
N VAL A 49 -2.60 27.01 -18.66
CA VAL A 49 -2.64 26.92 -20.12
C VAL A 49 -2.41 25.49 -20.57
N ALA A 50 -1.43 24.81 -20.00
CA ALA A 50 -1.16 23.41 -20.33
C ALA A 50 -2.36 22.51 -20.00
N ALA A 51 -3.02 22.73 -18.84
CA ALA A 51 -4.21 22.00 -18.46
C ALA A 51 -5.39 22.27 -19.42
N PHE A 52 -5.67 23.54 -19.75
CA PHE A 52 -6.77 23.89 -20.65
C PHE A 52 -6.54 23.34 -22.07
N VAL A 53 -5.35 23.55 -22.64
CA VAL A 53 -5.00 23.01 -23.95
C VAL A 53 -5.04 21.49 -23.93
N GLY A 54 -4.51 20.85 -22.88
CA GLY A 54 -4.60 19.40 -22.71
C GLY A 54 -6.05 18.89 -22.68
N GLY A 55 -6.96 19.59 -21.99
CA GLY A 55 -8.38 19.27 -21.97
C GLY A 55 -9.05 19.41 -23.34
N VAL A 56 -8.78 20.50 -24.07
CA VAL A 56 -9.29 20.71 -25.44
C VAL A 56 -8.72 19.66 -26.40
N THR A 57 -7.44 19.33 -26.27
CA THR A 57 -6.81 18.26 -27.06
C THR A 57 -7.43 16.91 -26.75
N ALA A 58 -7.76 16.60 -25.48
CA ALA A 58 -8.44 15.36 -25.13
C ALA A 58 -9.84 15.27 -25.77
N ILE A 59 -10.60 16.37 -25.81
CA ILE A 59 -11.90 16.43 -26.52
C ILE A 59 -11.70 16.21 -28.02
N TYR A 60 -10.70 16.86 -28.62
CA TYR A 60 -10.38 16.68 -30.05
C TYR A 60 -9.97 15.23 -30.35
N LEU A 61 -9.12 14.63 -29.52
CA LEU A 61 -8.71 13.24 -29.69
C LEU A 61 -9.88 12.27 -29.51
N ALA A 62 -10.82 12.55 -28.61
CA ALA A 62 -12.00 11.71 -28.44
C ALA A 62 -12.90 11.73 -29.69
N LEU A 63 -13.13 12.90 -30.29
CA LEU A 63 -14.16 13.09 -31.32
C LEU A 63 -13.66 13.16 -32.77
N ALA A 64 -12.38 13.49 -33.00
CA ALA A 64 -11.82 13.74 -34.33
C ALA A 64 -10.51 12.98 -34.57
N SER A 65 -10.27 11.91 -33.82
CA SER A 65 -9.18 10.97 -34.08
C SER A 65 -9.73 9.63 -34.60
N PRO A 66 -8.88 8.69 -35.01
CA PRO A 66 -9.29 7.33 -35.39
C PRO A 66 -10.08 6.59 -34.31
N ILE A 67 -10.11 7.10 -33.07
CA ILE A 67 -10.98 6.58 -32.00
C ILE A 67 -12.46 6.60 -32.42
N GLU A 68 -12.95 7.69 -33.02
CA GLU A 68 -14.37 7.82 -33.41
C GLU A 68 -14.82 6.70 -34.38
N PRO A 69 -14.15 6.45 -35.53
CA PRO A 69 -14.55 5.37 -36.43
C PRO A 69 -14.21 3.98 -35.90
N LEU A 70 -13.25 3.85 -34.96
CA LEU A 70 -12.95 2.56 -34.34
C LEU A 70 -13.92 2.23 -33.19
N ALA A 71 -14.50 3.23 -32.54
CA ALA A 71 -15.48 3.07 -31.46
C ALA A 71 -16.79 2.44 -31.94
N SER A 72 -17.16 2.65 -33.21
CA SER A 72 -18.28 1.94 -33.84
C SER A 72 -17.96 0.47 -34.16
N LEU A 73 -16.70 0.04 -34.12
CA LEU A 73 -16.30 -1.34 -34.43
C LEU A 73 -15.90 -2.13 -33.18
N LEU A 74 -15.34 -1.46 -32.18
CA LEU A 74 -14.83 -2.05 -30.94
C LEU A 74 -15.37 -1.31 -29.72
N LEU A 75 -16.03 -2.06 -28.84
CA LEU A 75 -16.61 -1.57 -27.59
C LEU A 75 -15.53 -1.05 -26.64
N GLN A 76 -14.36 -1.69 -26.61
CA GLN A 76 -13.24 -1.22 -25.78
C GLN A 76 -12.74 0.17 -26.19
N VAL A 77 -12.76 0.50 -27.48
CA VAL A 77 -12.35 1.81 -28.01
C VAL A 77 -13.42 2.86 -27.70
N HIS A 78 -14.69 2.47 -27.80
CA HIS A 78 -15.81 3.32 -27.38
C HIS A 78 -15.73 3.67 -25.87
N MET A 79 -15.35 2.71 -25.02
CA MET A 79 -15.11 3.00 -23.59
C MET A 79 -13.94 3.96 -23.36
N VAL A 80 -12.87 3.87 -24.16
CA VAL A 80 -11.76 4.85 -24.12
C VAL A 80 -12.28 6.25 -24.45
N GLN A 81 -13.16 6.38 -25.44
CA GLN A 81 -13.77 7.65 -25.82
C GLN A 81 -14.61 8.25 -24.68
N HIS A 82 -15.44 7.45 -24.01
CA HIS A 82 -16.22 7.89 -22.85
C HIS A 82 -15.33 8.35 -21.69
N LEU A 83 -14.25 7.60 -21.39
CA LEU A 83 -13.30 7.99 -20.35
C LEU A 83 -12.58 9.30 -20.69
N LEU A 84 -12.20 9.53 -21.95
CA LEU A 84 -11.61 10.79 -22.36
C LEU A 84 -12.56 11.97 -22.13
N LEU A 85 -13.84 11.83 -22.47
CA LEU A 85 -14.84 12.89 -22.35
C LEU A 85 -15.33 13.12 -20.92
N MET A 86 -15.34 12.10 -20.05
CA MET A 86 -15.87 12.20 -18.68
C MET A 86 -14.79 12.33 -17.61
N MET A 87 -13.64 11.67 -17.77
CA MET A 87 -12.59 11.55 -16.75
C MET A 87 -11.36 12.38 -17.04
N VAL A 88 -11.02 12.62 -18.31
CA VAL A 88 -9.76 13.30 -18.66
C VAL A 88 -9.99 14.75 -19.03
N ALA A 89 -10.85 15.02 -20.02
CA ALA A 89 -11.09 16.38 -20.51
C ALA A 89 -11.68 17.32 -19.44
N PRO A 90 -12.76 16.97 -18.71
CA PRO A 90 -13.39 17.91 -17.78
C PRO A 90 -12.50 18.41 -16.64
N PRO A 91 -11.76 17.56 -15.89
CA PRO A 91 -10.89 18.07 -14.83
C PRO A 91 -9.74 18.90 -15.38
N LEU A 92 -9.17 18.55 -16.54
CA LEU A 92 -8.14 19.35 -17.21
C LEU A 92 -8.65 20.74 -17.61
N VAL A 93 -9.85 20.80 -18.20
CA VAL A 93 -10.53 22.05 -18.53
C VAL A 93 -10.72 22.91 -17.27
N TRP A 94 -11.20 22.34 -16.17
CA TRP A 94 -11.40 23.09 -14.93
C TRP A 94 -10.12 23.54 -14.24
N LEU A 95 -9.05 22.73 -14.28
CA LEU A 95 -7.73 23.11 -13.76
C LEU A 95 -7.13 24.30 -14.52
N GLY A 96 -7.55 24.50 -15.77
CA GLY A 96 -7.26 25.70 -16.55
C GLY A 96 -7.96 26.98 -16.07
N ALA A 97 -8.88 26.92 -15.10
CA ALA A 97 -9.70 28.04 -14.64
C ALA A 97 -10.32 28.86 -15.81
N PRO A 98 -11.11 28.23 -16.69
CA PRO A 98 -11.41 28.71 -18.04
C PRO A 98 -12.31 29.95 -18.09
N LEU A 99 -13.09 30.20 -17.04
CA LEU A 99 -14.12 31.25 -17.02
C LEU A 99 -13.54 32.64 -17.29
N PHE A 100 -12.51 33.08 -16.57
CA PHE A 100 -11.95 34.43 -16.77
C PHE A 100 -11.14 34.57 -18.06
N PRO A 101 -10.21 33.65 -18.41
CA PRO A 101 -9.47 33.75 -19.66
C PRO A 101 -10.38 33.75 -20.88
N LEU A 102 -11.40 32.87 -20.95
CA LEU A 102 -12.32 32.85 -22.09
C LEU A 102 -13.11 34.16 -22.21
N VAL A 103 -13.70 34.65 -21.12
CA VAL A 103 -14.46 35.91 -21.13
C VAL A 103 -13.56 37.10 -21.48
N ARG A 104 -12.32 37.13 -20.96
CA ARG A 104 -11.39 38.23 -21.21
C ARG A 104 -10.79 38.20 -22.61
N GLY A 105 -10.68 37.00 -23.19
CA GLY A 105 -10.18 36.77 -24.55
C GLY A 105 -11.12 37.24 -25.64
N LEU A 106 -12.43 37.30 -25.36
CA LEU A 106 -13.45 37.76 -26.32
C LEU A 106 -13.38 39.27 -26.62
N PRO A 107 -13.83 39.71 -27.82
CA PRO A 107 -13.96 41.11 -28.18
C PRO A 107 -14.78 41.91 -27.16
N ARG A 108 -14.43 43.19 -26.97
CA ARG A 108 -15.07 44.05 -25.94
C ARG A 108 -16.59 44.13 -26.11
N LEU A 109 -17.08 44.20 -27.36
CA LEU A 109 -18.50 44.26 -27.69
C LEU A 109 -19.24 43.00 -27.23
N VAL A 110 -18.77 41.81 -27.62
CA VAL A 110 -19.38 40.52 -27.21
C VAL A 110 -19.37 40.35 -25.69
N ARG A 111 -18.25 40.72 -25.05
CA ARG A 111 -18.11 40.60 -23.59
C ARG A 111 -19.10 41.47 -22.82
N VAL A 112 -19.29 42.73 -23.23
CA VAL A 112 -20.09 43.71 -22.49
C VAL A 112 -21.58 43.58 -22.82
N VAL A 113 -21.93 43.33 -24.09
CA VAL A 113 -23.31 43.33 -24.56
C VAL A 113 -24.01 41.99 -24.28
N TRP A 114 -23.31 40.86 -24.42
CA TRP A 114 -23.94 39.53 -24.35
C TRP A 114 -23.52 38.74 -23.11
N ILE A 115 -22.21 38.57 -22.92
CA ILE A 115 -21.69 37.62 -21.91
C ILE A 115 -21.84 38.16 -20.48
N ALA A 116 -21.52 39.43 -20.24
CA ALA A 116 -21.62 40.02 -18.91
C ALA A 116 -23.08 40.05 -18.38
N PRO A 117 -24.10 40.46 -19.15
CA PRO A 117 -25.50 40.38 -18.72
C PRO A 117 -25.93 38.95 -18.42
N LEU A 118 -25.58 37.99 -19.29
CA LEU A 118 -25.95 36.58 -19.13
C LEU A 118 -25.38 35.97 -17.84
N LEU A 119 -24.08 36.15 -17.58
CA LEU A 119 -23.41 35.65 -16.37
C LEU A 119 -23.84 36.40 -15.10
N SER A 120 -24.28 37.65 -15.23
CA SER A 120 -24.79 38.44 -14.11
C SER A 120 -26.25 38.13 -13.76
N SER A 121 -26.99 37.49 -14.67
CA SER A 121 -28.41 37.19 -14.49
C SER A 121 -28.65 36.26 -13.29
N ARG A 122 -29.67 36.58 -12.49
CA ARG A 122 -30.01 35.80 -11.29
C ARG A 122 -30.43 34.36 -11.64
N GLY A 123 -31.08 34.17 -12.79
CA GLY A 123 -31.52 32.86 -13.28
C GLY A 123 -30.36 31.93 -13.59
N VAL A 124 -29.41 32.36 -14.44
CA VAL A 124 -28.23 31.56 -14.81
C VAL A 124 -27.38 31.23 -13.60
N ARG A 125 -27.19 32.20 -12.69
CA ARG A 125 -26.47 31.95 -11.43
C ARG A 125 -27.17 30.90 -10.57
N ARG A 126 -28.49 31.01 -10.34
CA ARG A 126 -29.24 30.00 -9.56
C ARG A 126 -29.21 28.62 -10.20
N LEU A 127 -29.29 28.55 -11.53
CA LEU A 127 -29.21 27.28 -12.25
C LEU A 127 -27.83 26.65 -12.09
N ALA A 128 -26.76 27.42 -12.32
CA ALA A 128 -25.39 26.96 -12.11
C ALA A 128 -25.16 26.51 -10.66
N GLU A 129 -25.72 27.23 -9.68
CA GLU A 129 -25.65 26.87 -8.27
C GLU A 129 -26.35 25.54 -7.94
N ARG A 130 -27.50 25.27 -8.56
CA ARG A 130 -28.21 24.00 -8.41
C ARG A 130 -27.48 22.85 -9.08
N LEU A 131 -27.02 23.04 -10.32
CA LEU A 131 -26.34 21.98 -11.08
C LEU A 131 -24.98 21.63 -10.48
N THR A 132 -24.24 22.61 -9.96
CA THR A 132 -22.94 22.39 -9.31
C THR A 132 -23.05 21.96 -7.84
N HIS A 133 -24.26 21.71 -7.34
CA HIS A 133 -24.44 21.10 -6.02
C HIS A 133 -23.93 19.65 -6.04
N PRO A 134 -23.12 19.17 -5.06
CA PRO A 134 -22.58 17.81 -5.08
C PRO A 134 -23.62 16.70 -5.33
N PHE A 135 -24.75 16.68 -4.63
CA PHE A 135 -25.82 15.71 -4.92
C PHE A 135 -26.36 15.80 -6.35
N ALA A 136 -26.73 16.99 -6.82
CA ALA A 136 -27.23 17.16 -8.19
C ALA A 136 -26.18 16.75 -9.25
N ALA A 137 -24.93 17.17 -9.05
CA ALA A 137 -23.82 16.84 -9.94
C ALA A 137 -23.55 15.33 -9.99
N LEU A 138 -23.58 14.65 -8.84
CA LEU A 138 -23.47 13.20 -8.77
C LEU A 138 -24.63 12.52 -9.48
N SER A 139 -25.87 12.95 -9.20
CA SER A 139 -27.06 12.36 -9.82
C SER A 139 -27.07 12.53 -11.33
N ILE A 140 -26.70 13.70 -11.85
CA ILE A 140 -26.58 13.93 -13.30
C ILE A 140 -25.50 13.02 -13.90
N TYR A 141 -24.36 12.90 -13.23
CA TYR A 141 -23.26 12.06 -13.68
C TYR A 141 -23.64 10.58 -13.74
N VAL A 142 -24.24 10.06 -12.66
CA VAL A 142 -24.70 8.67 -12.57
C VAL A 142 -25.83 8.43 -13.56
N ALA A 143 -26.80 9.33 -13.67
CA ALA A 143 -27.90 9.20 -14.62
C ALA A 143 -27.41 9.18 -16.07
N ALA A 144 -26.50 10.08 -16.45
CA ALA A 144 -25.92 10.08 -17.78
C ALA A 144 -25.16 8.78 -18.07
N THR A 145 -24.38 8.30 -17.09
CA THR A 145 -23.64 7.03 -17.22
C THR A 145 -24.59 5.86 -17.44
N TRP A 146 -25.56 5.65 -16.55
CA TRP A 146 -26.45 4.50 -16.64
C TRP A 146 -27.43 4.57 -17.80
N LEU A 147 -27.99 5.74 -18.10
CA LEU A 147 -28.96 5.92 -19.19
C LEU A 147 -28.38 5.47 -20.52
N TRP A 148 -27.16 5.90 -20.84
CA TRP A 148 -26.52 5.58 -22.11
C TRP A 148 -25.98 4.15 -22.19
N HIS A 149 -25.72 3.49 -21.05
CA HIS A 149 -25.30 2.08 -21.03
C HIS A 149 -26.48 1.08 -21.04
N ILE A 150 -27.72 1.56 -20.99
CA ILE A 150 -28.91 0.72 -21.21
C ILE A 150 -28.95 0.28 -22.68
N PRO A 151 -29.11 -1.03 -23.00
CA PRO A 151 -28.90 -1.52 -24.36
C PRO A 151 -29.72 -0.80 -25.46
N PRO A 152 -31.03 -0.51 -25.28
CA PRO A 152 -31.78 0.30 -26.24
C PRO A 152 -31.21 1.70 -26.53
N ALA A 153 -30.75 2.42 -25.50
CA ALA A 153 -30.20 3.77 -25.66
C ALA A 153 -28.82 3.73 -26.33
N TYR A 154 -28.01 2.75 -25.93
CA TYR A 154 -26.69 2.50 -26.49
C TYR A 154 -26.78 2.16 -27.99
N GLU A 155 -27.68 1.26 -28.37
CA GLU A 155 -27.90 0.93 -29.78
C GLU A 155 -28.46 2.10 -30.59
N LEU A 156 -29.32 2.92 -29.99
CA LEU A 156 -29.85 4.12 -30.66
C LEU A 156 -28.73 5.11 -31.00
N ALA A 157 -27.77 5.30 -30.09
CA ALA A 157 -26.61 6.15 -30.33
C ALA A 157 -25.74 5.60 -31.47
N LEU A 158 -25.47 4.29 -31.49
CA LEU A 158 -24.66 3.68 -32.55
C LEU A 158 -25.33 3.65 -33.93
N ARG A 159 -26.67 3.60 -33.99
CA ARG A 159 -27.43 3.57 -35.25
C ARG A 159 -27.71 4.96 -35.83
N SER A 160 -27.61 6.03 -35.03
CA SER A 160 -27.93 7.39 -35.44
C SER A 160 -26.86 8.38 -35.02
N SER A 161 -26.21 9.02 -35.99
CA SER A 161 -25.16 10.01 -35.76
C SER A 161 -25.63 11.19 -34.89
N GLY A 162 -26.89 11.61 -35.01
CA GLY A 162 -27.45 12.68 -34.17
C GLY A 162 -27.55 12.30 -32.69
N TRP A 163 -27.97 11.06 -32.41
CA TRP A 163 -28.03 10.55 -31.04
C TRP A 163 -26.64 10.24 -30.48
N HIS A 164 -25.70 9.80 -31.31
CA HIS A 164 -24.30 9.65 -30.94
C HIS A 164 -23.67 10.97 -30.46
N TYR A 165 -23.87 12.07 -31.21
CA TYR A 165 -23.40 13.38 -30.77
C TYR A 165 -24.10 13.86 -29.49
N THR A 166 -25.38 13.51 -29.32
CA THR A 166 -26.14 13.84 -28.11
C THR A 166 -25.59 13.10 -26.90
N GLU A 167 -25.25 11.82 -27.04
CA GLU A 167 -24.58 11.00 -26.02
C GLU A 167 -23.24 11.62 -25.61
N HIS A 168 -22.37 11.93 -26.57
CA HIS A 168 -21.09 12.58 -26.29
C HIS A 168 -21.25 13.94 -25.57
N ALA A 169 -22.24 14.73 -25.99
CA ALA A 169 -22.56 15.99 -25.32
C ALA A 169 -23.04 15.75 -23.88
N CYS A 170 -23.90 14.75 -23.64
CA CYS A 170 -24.33 14.36 -22.31
C CYS A 170 -23.14 13.97 -21.42
N PHE A 171 -22.22 13.15 -21.93
CA PHE A 171 -21.04 12.73 -21.18
C PHE A 171 -20.10 13.89 -20.86
N LEU A 172 -19.81 14.75 -21.82
CA LEU A 172 -18.95 15.92 -21.60
C LEU A 172 -19.59 16.91 -20.59
N ILE A 173 -20.88 17.20 -20.74
CA ILE A 173 -21.61 18.10 -19.84
C ILE A 173 -21.69 17.50 -18.43
N ALA A 174 -22.05 16.23 -18.31
CA ALA A 174 -22.11 15.54 -17.02
C ALA A 174 -20.75 15.50 -16.33
N GLY A 175 -19.67 15.22 -17.08
CA GLY A 175 -18.29 15.28 -16.59
C GLY A 175 -17.91 16.69 -16.12
N LEU A 176 -18.21 17.74 -16.89
CA LEU A 176 -17.94 19.13 -16.48
C LEU A 176 -18.69 19.50 -15.20
N VAL A 177 -19.95 19.10 -15.07
CA VAL A 177 -20.74 19.35 -13.85
C VAL A 177 -20.17 18.57 -12.65
N PHE A 178 -19.79 17.29 -12.85
CA PHE A 178 -19.22 16.42 -11.82
C PHE A 178 -17.87 16.91 -11.29
N TRP A 179 -16.97 17.35 -12.17
CA TRP A 179 -15.62 17.76 -11.75
C TRP A 179 -15.57 19.15 -11.11
N TYR A 180 -16.63 19.96 -11.25
CA TYR A 180 -16.66 21.32 -10.72
C TYR A 180 -16.53 21.40 -9.18
N PRO A 181 -17.29 20.64 -8.35
CA PRO A 181 -17.15 20.63 -6.88
C PRO A 181 -15.80 20.11 -6.39
N VAL A 182 -15.15 19.25 -7.18
CA VAL A 182 -13.86 18.60 -6.87
C VAL A 182 -12.70 19.56 -7.15
N VAL A 183 -12.63 20.12 -8.36
CA VAL A 183 -11.53 20.99 -8.79
C VAL A 183 -11.62 22.39 -8.18
N ARG A 184 -12.84 22.92 -8.00
CA ARG A 184 -13.10 24.26 -7.44
C ARG A 184 -12.35 25.37 -8.21
N PRO A 185 -12.63 25.54 -9.51
CA PRO A 185 -11.94 26.52 -10.36
C PRO A 185 -12.14 27.96 -9.84
N TYR A 186 -11.10 28.79 -9.86
CA TYR A 186 -11.20 30.20 -9.47
C TYR A 186 -12.22 30.95 -10.36
N PRO A 187 -13.16 31.75 -9.83
CA PRO A 187 -13.23 32.31 -8.48
C PRO A 187 -14.17 31.55 -7.52
N SER A 188 -14.50 30.29 -7.80
CA SER A 188 -15.42 29.52 -6.96
C SER A 188 -14.91 29.48 -5.50
N ARG A 189 -15.84 29.69 -4.57
CA ARG A 189 -15.57 29.59 -3.14
C ARG A 189 -16.18 28.29 -2.60
N PRO A 190 -15.51 27.60 -1.64
CA PRO A 190 -16.10 26.43 -1.00
C PRO A 190 -17.40 26.82 -0.31
N ARG A 191 -18.53 26.29 -0.81
CA ARG A 191 -19.85 26.47 -0.19
C ARG A 191 -20.23 25.32 0.75
N TRP A 192 -19.47 24.23 0.70
CA TRP A 192 -19.75 22.96 1.37
C TRP A 192 -18.50 22.46 2.08
N SER A 193 -18.71 21.65 3.13
CA SER A 193 -17.62 20.97 3.82
C SER A 193 -16.82 20.10 2.84
N GLY A 194 -15.49 20.14 2.92
CA GLY A 194 -14.65 19.25 2.12
C GLY A 194 -14.89 17.78 2.42
N TRP A 195 -15.38 17.44 3.62
CA TRP A 195 -15.72 16.08 4.01
C TRP A 195 -16.83 15.46 3.15
N LEU A 196 -17.75 16.26 2.60
CA LEU A 196 -18.81 15.78 1.70
C LEU A 196 -18.25 15.23 0.39
N LEU A 197 -17.04 15.64 -0.02
CA LEU A 197 -16.41 15.15 -1.26
C LEU A 197 -15.91 13.71 -1.15
N LEU A 198 -15.68 13.19 0.07
CA LEU A 198 -15.25 11.80 0.25
C LEU A 198 -16.34 10.81 -0.14
N PRO A 199 -17.56 10.82 0.47
CA PRO A 199 -18.63 9.94 0.04
C PRO A 199 -19.09 10.23 -1.41
N TYR A 200 -18.97 11.46 -1.89
CA TYR A 200 -19.27 11.83 -3.28
C TYR A 200 -18.41 11.07 -4.29
N LEU A 201 -17.09 11.05 -4.10
CA LEU A 201 -16.16 10.34 -5.00
C LEU A 201 -16.24 8.81 -4.82
N ILE A 202 -16.43 8.32 -3.58
CA ILE A 202 -16.63 6.89 -3.32
C ILE A 202 -17.89 6.39 -4.04
N LEU A 203 -19.01 7.12 -3.95
CA LEU A 203 -20.25 6.68 -4.59
C LEU A 203 -20.15 6.70 -6.12
N ALA A 204 -19.41 7.67 -6.69
CA ALA A 204 -19.11 7.72 -8.12
C ALA A 204 -18.25 6.52 -8.58
N ASP A 205 -17.30 6.08 -7.75
CA ASP A 205 -16.46 4.91 -8.02
C ASP A 205 -17.23 3.59 -7.87
N VAL A 206 -18.04 3.46 -6.83
CA VAL A 206 -18.87 2.26 -6.58
C VAL A 206 -19.80 2.01 -7.76
N GLN A 207 -20.54 3.02 -8.22
CA GLN A 207 -21.45 2.82 -9.36
C GLN A 207 -20.70 2.50 -10.66
N ASN A 208 -19.51 3.08 -10.86
CA ASN A 208 -18.67 2.80 -12.03
C ASN A 208 -18.20 1.34 -12.01
N THR A 209 -17.76 0.88 -10.82
CA THR A 209 -17.34 -0.49 -10.58
C THR A 209 -18.48 -1.49 -10.81
N VAL A 210 -19.69 -1.18 -10.35
CA VAL A 210 -20.87 -2.03 -10.57
C VAL A 210 -21.15 -2.18 -12.07
N LEU A 211 -21.20 -1.08 -12.81
CA LEU A 211 -21.45 -1.11 -14.25
C LEU A 211 -20.33 -1.83 -15.01
N SER A 212 -19.07 -1.56 -14.66
CA SER A 212 -17.90 -2.22 -15.25
C SER A 212 -17.90 -3.73 -14.99
N ALA A 213 -18.29 -4.16 -13.78
CA ALA A 213 -18.40 -5.56 -13.43
C ALA A 213 -19.50 -6.26 -14.24
N LEU A 214 -20.65 -5.58 -14.48
CA LEU A 214 -21.71 -6.12 -15.34
C LEU A 214 -21.21 -6.37 -16.77
N LEU A 215 -20.41 -5.46 -17.33
CA LEU A 215 -19.82 -5.64 -18.67
C LEU A 215 -18.76 -6.76 -18.67
N THR A 216 -17.86 -6.75 -17.68
CA THR A 216 -16.69 -7.65 -17.59
C THR A 216 -17.09 -9.11 -17.36
N PHE A 217 -18.09 -9.35 -16.53
CA PHE A 217 -18.47 -10.70 -16.08
C PHE A 217 -19.75 -11.24 -16.73
N SER A 218 -20.35 -10.51 -17.67
CA SER A 218 -21.51 -11.01 -18.41
C SER A 218 -21.06 -12.13 -19.36
N GLY A 219 -21.64 -13.32 -19.22
CA GLY A 219 -21.43 -14.44 -20.14
C GLY A 219 -22.16 -14.30 -21.49
N LYS A 220 -22.83 -13.17 -21.72
CA LYS A 220 -23.51 -12.82 -22.97
C LYS A 220 -23.09 -11.44 -23.45
N VAL A 221 -23.15 -11.24 -24.77
CA VAL A 221 -22.96 -9.94 -25.39
C VAL A 221 -24.19 -9.07 -25.06
N ILE A 222 -23.96 -7.95 -24.38
CA ILE A 222 -25.00 -7.03 -23.91
C ILE A 222 -25.47 -6.10 -25.04
N TYR A 223 -24.58 -5.80 -26.00
CA TYR A 223 -24.82 -4.89 -27.11
C TYR A 223 -24.72 -5.64 -28.46
N PRO A 224 -25.85 -6.21 -28.95
CA PRO A 224 -25.91 -7.00 -30.20
C PRO A 224 -25.36 -6.29 -31.45
N TYR A 225 -25.36 -4.96 -31.49
CA TYR A 225 -24.77 -4.18 -32.58
C TYR A 225 -23.35 -4.65 -32.92
N TYR A 226 -22.51 -4.92 -31.91
CA TYR A 226 -21.13 -5.32 -32.17
C TYR A 226 -21.05 -6.73 -32.80
N GLU A 227 -22.01 -7.61 -32.58
CA GLU A 227 -22.02 -8.94 -33.25
C GLU A 227 -22.17 -8.81 -34.77
N GLN A 228 -22.76 -7.71 -35.25
CA GLN A 228 -23.12 -7.50 -36.65
C GLN A 228 -22.06 -6.70 -37.43
N VAL A 229 -21.13 -6.02 -36.75
CA VAL A 229 -20.10 -5.21 -37.41
C VAL A 229 -18.83 -6.01 -37.74
N PRO A 230 -18.11 -5.65 -38.82
CA PRO A 230 -16.84 -6.30 -39.17
C PRO A 230 -15.81 -6.22 -38.03
N ARG A 231 -15.12 -7.33 -37.78
CA ARG A 231 -14.15 -7.43 -36.67
C ARG A 231 -12.74 -7.03 -37.09
N ILE A 232 -12.07 -6.30 -36.20
CA ILE A 232 -10.66 -5.92 -36.34
C ILE A 232 -9.83 -6.86 -35.46
N GLY A 233 -9.08 -7.76 -36.11
CA GLY A 233 -8.30 -8.80 -35.43
C GLY A 233 -9.13 -10.02 -34.97
N ASN A 234 -8.51 -10.95 -34.25
CA ASN A 234 -9.14 -12.20 -33.77
C ASN A 234 -9.81 -12.06 -32.39
N ILE A 235 -10.36 -10.88 -32.06
CA ILE A 235 -11.01 -10.65 -30.75
C ILE A 235 -12.50 -10.96 -30.86
N SER A 236 -13.02 -11.79 -29.97
CA SER A 236 -14.46 -12.12 -29.94
C SER A 236 -15.29 -10.94 -29.40
N PRO A 237 -16.58 -10.83 -29.74
CA PRO A 237 -17.49 -9.83 -29.18
C PRO A 237 -17.50 -9.80 -27.64
N LEU A 238 -17.42 -10.98 -27.03
CA LEU A 238 -17.48 -11.15 -25.58
C LEU A 238 -16.16 -10.71 -24.92
N ASP A 239 -15.03 -11.01 -25.54
CA ASP A 239 -13.71 -10.57 -25.06
C ASP A 239 -13.55 -9.05 -25.19
N ASP A 240 -14.04 -8.45 -26.28
CA ASP A 240 -14.06 -7.00 -26.48
C ASP A 240 -14.91 -6.29 -25.41
N GLN A 241 -16.08 -6.84 -25.07
CA GLN A 241 -16.90 -6.36 -23.95
C GLN A 241 -16.20 -6.51 -22.60
N SER A 242 -15.52 -7.64 -22.39
CA SER A 242 -14.79 -7.89 -21.15
C SER A 242 -13.64 -6.88 -20.98
N ALA A 243 -12.89 -6.64 -22.05
CA ALA A 243 -11.84 -5.63 -22.10
C ALA A 243 -12.40 -4.21 -21.88
N ALA A 244 -13.54 -3.89 -22.49
CA ALA A 244 -14.22 -2.61 -22.31
C ALA A 244 -14.63 -2.37 -20.85
N GLY A 245 -15.18 -3.39 -20.18
CA GLY A 245 -15.49 -3.35 -18.76
C GLY A 245 -14.25 -3.13 -17.89
N VAL A 246 -13.13 -3.80 -18.18
CA VAL A 246 -11.86 -3.60 -17.47
C VAL A 246 -11.30 -2.19 -17.68
N ILE A 247 -11.38 -1.65 -18.91
CA ILE A 247 -10.95 -0.28 -19.23
C ILE A 247 -11.81 0.75 -18.50
N MET A 248 -13.12 0.54 -18.42
CA MET A 248 -14.01 1.38 -17.65
C MET A 248 -13.70 1.30 -16.14
N TRP A 249 -13.34 0.11 -15.65
CA TRP A 249 -13.05 -0.12 -14.24
C TRP A 249 -11.75 0.52 -13.80
N VAL A 250 -10.61 0.05 -14.30
CA VAL A 250 -9.30 0.35 -13.71
C VAL A 250 -8.93 1.84 -13.88
N PRO A 251 -8.86 2.39 -15.11
CA PRO A 251 -8.73 3.83 -15.33
C PRO A 251 -9.79 4.68 -14.62
N GLY A 252 -11.05 4.25 -14.61
CA GLY A 252 -12.15 4.98 -13.97
C GLY A 252 -11.94 5.11 -12.45
N SER A 253 -11.64 4.00 -11.77
CA SER A 253 -11.35 4.00 -10.35
C SER A 253 -10.12 4.82 -10.01
N VAL A 254 -9.06 4.75 -10.81
CA VAL A 254 -7.88 5.62 -10.62
C VAL A 254 -8.28 7.10 -10.70
N ALA A 255 -9.13 7.49 -11.66
CA ALA A 255 -9.59 8.87 -11.80
C ALA A 255 -10.34 9.38 -10.57
N PHE A 256 -11.16 8.54 -9.91
CA PHE A 256 -11.89 8.94 -8.69
C PHE A 256 -11.04 8.85 -7.41
N LEU A 257 -10.21 7.82 -7.28
CA LEU A 257 -9.44 7.53 -6.06
C LEU A 257 -8.28 8.52 -5.85
N VAL A 258 -7.62 8.98 -6.91
CA VAL A 258 -6.54 9.98 -6.81
C VAL A 258 -6.99 11.28 -6.13
N PRO A 259 -8.07 11.97 -6.59
CA PRO A 259 -8.58 13.16 -5.92
C PRO A 259 -9.22 12.84 -4.57
N LEU A 260 -9.86 11.69 -4.39
CA LEU A 260 -10.41 11.25 -3.10
C LEU A 260 -9.30 11.21 -2.04
N PHE A 261 -8.20 10.55 -2.37
CA PHE A 261 -7.04 10.44 -1.50
C PHE A 261 -6.39 11.80 -1.26
N ALA A 262 -6.18 12.61 -2.31
CA ALA A 262 -5.61 13.95 -2.16
C ALA A 262 -6.46 14.87 -1.26
N ILE A 263 -7.79 14.84 -1.39
CA ILE A 263 -8.72 15.60 -0.57
C ILE A 263 -8.77 15.05 0.87
N GLY A 264 -8.85 13.73 1.02
CA GLY A 264 -8.83 13.07 2.34
C GLY A 264 -7.57 13.41 3.13
N LEU A 265 -6.40 13.41 2.47
CA LEU A 265 -5.15 13.84 3.06
C LEU A 265 -5.17 15.32 3.47
N ARG A 266 -5.68 16.21 2.62
CA ARG A 266 -5.80 17.64 2.95
C ARG A 266 -6.71 17.87 4.16
N LEU A 267 -7.79 17.10 4.30
CA LEU A 267 -8.74 17.21 5.40
C LEU A 267 -8.20 16.63 6.71
N LEU A 268 -7.53 15.47 6.65
CA LEU A 268 -6.98 14.79 7.82
C LEU A 268 -5.75 15.50 8.40
N TYR A 269 -4.89 16.04 7.54
CA TYR A 269 -3.63 16.63 7.98
C TYR A 269 -3.67 18.15 8.10
N GLY A 270 -4.71 18.81 7.57
CA GLY A 270 -4.72 20.26 7.36
C GLY A 270 -3.54 20.70 6.48
N THR A 271 -3.55 21.94 5.99
CA THR A 271 -2.32 22.52 5.46
C THR A 271 -1.33 22.68 6.62
N GLN A 272 -0.46 21.68 6.84
CA GLN A 272 0.64 21.77 7.81
C GLN A 272 1.45 23.06 7.66
N SER A 273 1.45 23.71 6.48
CA SER A 273 2.10 24.99 6.27
C SER A 273 1.52 26.15 7.10
N GLU A 274 0.25 26.09 7.48
CA GLU A 274 -0.41 27.15 8.25
C GLU A 274 -0.22 26.92 9.76
N SER A 275 -0.38 25.69 10.23
CA SER A 275 -0.08 25.31 11.61
C SER A 275 1.42 25.34 11.92
N GLN A 276 2.31 25.02 10.97
CA GLN A 276 3.75 25.22 11.09
C GLN A 276 4.12 26.71 11.02
N ARG A 277 3.53 27.53 10.12
CA ARG A 277 3.76 28.98 10.14
C ARG A 277 3.28 29.62 11.45
N VAL A 278 2.13 29.21 11.97
CA VAL A 278 1.62 29.70 13.25
C VAL A 278 2.50 29.22 14.40
N ALA A 279 2.93 27.95 14.41
CA ALA A 279 3.85 27.43 15.43
C ALA A 279 5.24 28.11 15.36
N GLU A 280 5.75 28.38 14.17
CA GLU A 280 7.01 29.06 13.92
C GLU A 280 6.93 30.56 14.30
N LEU A 281 5.80 31.22 14.02
CA LEU A 281 5.51 32.58 14.49
C LEU A 281 5.38 32.63 16.02
N LEU A 282 4.71 31.66 16.64
CA LEU A 282 4.59 31.55 18.11
C LEU A 282 5.94 31.25 18.76
N GLN A 283 6.77 30.41 18.16
CA GLN A 283 8.12 30.11 18.62
C GLN A 283 9.05 31.33 18.48
N LYS A 284 8.95 32.07 17.37
CA LYS A 284 9.67 33.34 17.15
C LYS A 284 9.24 34.41 18.16
N ARG A 285 7.95 34.47 18.51
CA ARG A 285 7.41 35.36 19.56
C ARG A 285 7.92 34.98 20.96
N ARG A 286 8.01 33.68 21.29
CA ARG A 286 8.61 33.20 22.55
C ARG A 286 10.11 33.50 22.64
N TRP A 287 10.85 33.32 21.55
CA TRP A 287 12.28 33.66 21.49
C TRP A 287 12.54 35.17 21.65
N LEU A 288 11.70 36.01 21.03
CA LEU A 288 11.75 37.47 21.23
C LEU A 288 11.41 37.87 22.67
N GLY A 289 10.40 37.23 23.29
CA GLY A 289 10.06 37.46 24.70
C GLY A 289 11.18 37.06 25.67
N GLN A 290 11.89 35.96 25.40
CA GLN A 290 13.06 35.55 26.19
C GLN A 290 14.26 36.50 26.02
N LYS A 291 14.45 37.06 24.81
CA LYS A 291 15.47 38.09 24.61
C LYS A 291 15.15 39.39 25.33
N LEU A 292 13.88 39.85 25.29
CA LEU A 292 13.45 41.06 25.99
C LEU A 292 13.57 40.90 27.52
N ALA A 293 13.20 39.74 28.06
CA ALA A 293 13.40 39.43 29.49
C ALA A 293 14.89 39.33 29.90
N ALA A 294 15.79 39.03 28.96
CA ALA A 294 17.23 39.05 29.21
C ALA A 294 17.84 40.47 29.17
N PHE A 295 17.13 41.45 28.59
CA PHE A 295 17.52 42.87 28.62
C PHE A 295 17.02 43.59 29.89
N ASP A 296 16.00 43.07 30.59
CA ASP A 296 15.53 43.58 31.89
C ASP A 296 16.30 42.97 33.08
N THR A 297 17.64 43.08 33.07
CA THR A 297 18.43 42.92 34.30
C THR A 297 18.72 44.30 34.88
N PRO A 298 18.10 44.71 36.01
CA PRO A 298 18.45 45.96 36.64
C PRO A 298 19.81 45.82 37.34
N THR A 299 20.72 46.66 36.89
CA THR A 299 22.05 46.88 37.47
C THR A 299 21.93 47.56 38.83
N GLY A 300 22.52 46.91 39.84
CA GLY A 300 23.14 47.46 41.06
C GLY A 300 22.48 48.60 41.84
N THR A 301 22.01 48.30 43.06
CA THR A 301 22.24 49.18 44.23
C THR A 301 22.19 48.37 45.53
N ARG A 302 23.22 48.54 46.39
CA ARG A 302 23.33 47.98 47.74
C ARG A 302 22.40 48.72 48.71
N ILE A 303 21.64 48.01 49.54
CA ILE A 303 21.20 48.47 50.87
C ILE A 303 21.35 47.33 51.88
N VAL A 304 21.91 47.68 53.04
CA VAL A 304 22.26 46.86 54.20
C VAL A 304 21.05 46.66 55.13
N GLY A 305 20.94 45.45 55.71
CA GLY A 305 20.42 45.21 57.06
C GLY A 305 18.92 44.94 57.23
N GLN A 306 18.55 43.73 57.70
CA GLN A 306 17.98 43.46 59.04
C GLN A 306 17.34 42.06 59.13
N ARG A 307 17.39 41.51 60.36
CA ARG A 307 17.00 40.16 60.80
C ARG A 307 15.51 39.85 60.65
N CYS A 308 15.18 38.57 60.49
CA CYS A 308 14.02 37.94 61.14
C CYS A 308 14.40 36.56 61.72
N PRO A 309 13.87 36.18 62.91
CA PRO A 309 14.28 34.99 63.68
C PRO A 309 13.30 33.80 63.61
N GLY A 310 13.79 32.60 63.97
CA GLY A 310 13.01 31.41 64.37
C GLY A 310 12.58 30.49 63.23
N GLY A 311 12.79 29.17 63.24
CA GLY A 311 13.33 28.29 64.27
C GLY A 311 13.78 26.94 63.71
N GLN A 312 14.82 26.42 64.37
CA GLN A 312 15.20 25.04 64.68
C GLN A 312 15.16 23.94 63.60
N ALA A 313 16.35 23.37 63.42
CA ALA A 313 16.66 22.15 62.70
C ALA A 313 16.51 20.90 63.59
N ALA A 314 16.05 19.81 62.97
CA ALA A 314 16.35 18.40 63.26
C ALA A 314 15.58 17.59 62.19
N GLY A 315 16.04 16.54 61.53
CA GLY A 315 17.12 15.59 61.72
C GLY A 315 16.65 14.27 61.07
N ALA A 316 17.59 13.47 60.56
CA ALA A 316 17.45 12.05 60.23
C ALA A 316 16.60 11.62 59.01
N SER A 317 17.27 10.89 58.11
CA SER A 317 16.67 9.93 57.18
C SER A 317 15.86 8.85 57.91
N PRO A 318 14.82 8.30 57.28
CA PRO A 318 14.72 6.84 57.22
C PRO A 318 14.38 6.30 55.82
N ARG A 319 14.89 5.08 55.59
CA ARG A 319 14.61 4.18 54.47
C ARG A 319 13.11 4.09 54.16
N PRO A 320 12.65 3.94 52.90
CA PRO A 320 11.27 3.58 52.65
C PRO A 320 11.11 2.07 52.78
N SER A 321 10.55 1.67 53.92
CA SER A 321 9.86 0.39 54.10
C SER A 321 8.62 0.33 53.22
N VAL A 322 8.34 -0.90 52.79
CA VAL A 322 7.08 -1.42 52.24
C VAL A 322 5.84 -0.64 52.69
N ILE A 323 5.12 -0.07 51.72
CA ILE A 323 3.68 0.21 51.84
C ILE A 323 3.02 -0.30 50.55
N ALA A 324 2.41 -1.47 50.67
CA ALA A 324 1.27 -1.86 49.87
C ALA A 324 0.07 -1.01 50.31
N GLU A 325 -0.91 -0.87 49.40
CA GLU A 325 -2.23 -0.23 49.61
C GLU A 325 -2.30 1.30 49.48
N SER A 326 -2.67 1.74 48.28
CA SER A 326 -3.85 2.61 48.07
C SER A 326 -4.03 2.91 46.58
N GLY A 327 -5.14 2.42 46.03
CA GLY A 327 -5.58 2.61 44.64
C GLY A 327 -6.03 4.05 44.35
N GLN A 328 -5.10 5.00 44.34
CA GLN A 328 -5.40 6.41 44.06
C GLN A 328 -4.63 7.03 42.90
N TRP A 329 -3.60 6.38 42.36
CA TRP A 329 -2.89 6.86 41.15
C TRP A 329 -3.61 6.54 39.83
N ALA A 330 -4.68 5.73 39.87
CA ALA A 330 -5.47 5.38 38.67
C ALA A 330 -6.45 6.48 38.21
N ARG A 331 -6.59 7.58 38.96
CA ARG A 331 -7.63 8.61 38.73
C ARG A 331 -7.13 9.97 38.20
N LEU A 332 -5.85 10.11 37.88
CA LEU A 332 -5.26 11.40 37.45
C LEU A 332 -4.70 11.41 36.02
N CYS A 333 -5.01 10.42 35.18
CA CYS A 333 -4.78 10.55 33.74
C CYS A 333 -6.09 10.97 33.05
N PRO A 334 -6.18 12.20 32.51
CA PRO A 334 -7.23 12.54 31.56
C PRO A 334 -7.16 11.57 30.39
N SER A 335 -8.30 11.03 30.01
CA SER A 335 -8.57 10.19 28.86
C SER A 335 -8.06 10.82 27.55
N HIS A 336 -6.80 10.60 27.21
CA HIS A 336 -6.31 10.87 25.87
C HIS A 336 -6.59 9.65 24.97
N ARG A 337 -7.75 9.73 24.31
CA ARG A 337 -8.26 8.91 23.19
C ARG A 337 -8.66 7.47 23.49
N ASP A 338 -9.83 7.36 24.09
CA ASP A 338 -10.75 6.22 23.99
C ASP A 338 -11.56 6.24 22.67
N GLU A 339 -10.89 6.28 21.51
CA GLU A 339 -11.59 6.24 20.22
C GLU A 339 -11.34 4.92 19.48
N VAL A 340 -12.42 4.11 19.46
CA VAL A 340 -12.77 3.05 18.49
C VAL A 340 -12.12 1.66 18.68
N GLY A 341 -12.93 0.67 19.11
CA GLY A 341 -12.92 -0.72 18.59
C GLY A 341 -12.06 -1.81 19.24
N TYR A 342 -10.99 -1.52 19.99
CA TYR A 342 -9.94 -2.54 20.28
C TYR A 342 -9.87 -3.09 21.73
N HIS A 343 -10.91 -2.90 22.55
CA HIS A 343 -10.91 -3.32 23.96
C HIS A 343 -10.57 -4.81 24.19
N PRO A 344 -11.12 -5.80 23.45
CA PRO A 344 -10.82 -7.22 23.70
C PRO A 344 -9.38 -7.61 23.32
N LEU A 345 -8.86 -7.09 22.20
CA LEU A 345 -7.47 -7.35 21.79
C LEU A 345 -6.48 -6.77 22.80
N ARG A 346 -6.75 -5.56 23.31
CA ARG A 346 -5.91 -4.93 24.32
C ARG A 346 -5.93 -5.70 25.64
N ALA A 347 -7.08 -6.25 26.04
CA ALA A 347 -7.19 -7.13 27.21
C ALA A 347 -6.39 -8.43 27.01
N PHE A 348 -6.52 -9.07 25.84
CA PHE A 348 -5.76 -10.28 25.52
C PHE A 348 -4.25 -10.04 25.59
N PHE A 349 -3.70 -9.00 24.96
CA PHE A 349 -2.26 -8.74 24.97
C PHE A 349 -1.70 -8.34 26.35
N ARG A 350 -2.55 -7.84 27.26
CA ARG A 350 -2.14 -7.58 28.66
C ARG A 350 -2.17 -8.84 29.52
N TRP A 351 -2.82 -9.91 29.06
CA TRP A 351 -2.84 -11.17 29.79
C TRP A 351 -1.45 -11.83 29.76
N ARG A 352 -0.94 -12.16 30.95
CA ARG A 352 0.41 -12.74 31.12
C ARG A 352 0.62 -14.06 30.37
N HIS A 353 -0.45 -14.79 30.07
CA HIS A 353 -0.38 -16.07 29.36
C HIS A 353 -0.70 -15.96 27.86
N ALA A 354 -0.96 -14.76 27.33
CA ALA A 354 -1.32 -14.57 25.92
C ALA A 354 -0.32 -15.20 24.95
N ARG A 355 0.98 -15.00 25.21
CA ARG A 355 2.05 -15.61 24.41
C ARG A 355 2.02 -17.14 24.48
N ALA A 356 1.88 -17.72 25.69
CA ALA A 356 1.84 -19.17 25.86
C ALA A 356 0.59 -19.80 25.22
N ALA A 357 -0.56 -19.13 25.33
CA ALA A 357 -1.83 -19.57 24.74
C ALA A 357 -1.76 -19.65 23.20
N LEU A 358 -0.96 -18.79 22.55
CA LEU A 358 -0.71 -18.86 21.11
C LEU A 358 0.37 -19.89 20.74
N GLN A 359 1.41 -20.02 21.56
CA GLN A 359 2.56 -20.89 21.27
C GLN A 359 2.29 -22.36 21.49
N LEU A 360 1.52 -22.74 22.51
CA LEU A 360 1.27 -24.15 22.85
C LEU A 360 0.54 -24.92 21.74
N PRO A 361 -0.57 -24.41 21.16
CA PRO A 361 -1.22 -25.09 20.03
C PRO A 361 -0.28 -25.21 18.82
N LEU A 362 0.48 -24.16 18.52
CA LEU A 362 1.42 -24.18 17.39
C LEU A 362 2.61 -25.10 17.62
N LEU A 363 3.04 -25.30 18.87
CA LEU A 363 4.05 -26.31 19.21
C LEU A 363 3.50 -27.72 18.97
N LEU A 364 2.27 -28.00 19.42
CA LEU A 364 1.63 -29.30 19.19
C LEU A 364 1.48 -29.58 17.70
N LEU A 365 1.05 -28.58 16.92
CA LEU A 365 0.98 -28.69 15.46
C LEU A 365 2.37 -28.89 14.83
N ALA A 366 3.41 -28.21 15.30
CA ALA A 366 4.76 -28.41 14.80
C ALA A 366 5.31 -29.82 15.11
N VAL A 367 5.00 -30.37 16.29
CA VAL A 367 5.32 -31.76 16.65
C VAL A 367 4.57 -32.73 15.74
N ALA A 368 3.28 -32.50 15.50
CA ALA A 368 2.48 -33.30 14.57
C ALA A 368 3.06 -33.26 13.14
N VAL A 369 3.46 -32.08 12.65
CA VAL A 369 4.12 -31.91 11.35
C VAL A 369 5.44 -32.69 11.28
N ILE A 370 6.27 -32.64 12.33
CA ILE A 370 7.54 -33.40 12.35
C ILE A 370 7.25 -34.90 12.33
N TYR A 371 6.36 -35.38 13.20
CA TYR A 371 6.04 -36.79 13.30
C TYR A 371 5.43 -37.32 11.99
N ASP A 372 4.42 -36.62 11.46
CA ASP A 372 3.75 -37.02 10.23
C ASP A 372 4.66 -36.92 9.00
N GLY A 373 5.53 -35.91 8.93
CA GLY A 373 6.48 -35.79 7.83
C GLY A 373 7.57 -36.88 7.83
N LEU A 374 7.90 -37.47 8.99
CA LEU A 374 8.88 -38.55 9.11
C LEU A 374 8.25 -39.95 8.97
N ALA A 375 7.08 -40.17 9.55
CA ALA A 375 6.44 -41.49 9.65
C ALA A 375 5.24 -41.68 8.71
N GLY A 376 4.62 -40.59 8.27
CA GLY A 376 3.44 -40.62 7.41
C GLY A 376 3.74 -40.74 5.92
N PRO A 377 2.70 -40.72 5.07
CA PRO A 377 2.83 -40.81 3.62
C PRO A 377 3.69 -39.68 3.05
N GLN A 378 4.61 -39.99 2.14
CA GLN A 378 5.53 -38.99 1.56
C GLN A 378 4.95 -38.21 0.37
N ALA A 379 3.64 -38.32 0.14
CA ALA A 379 2.92 -37.46 -0.79
C ALA A 379 2.42 -36.20 -0.06
N SER A 380 2.89 -35.01 -0.46
CA SER A 380 2.56 -33.74 0.19
C SER A 380 1.06 -33.51 0.43
N PRO A 381 0.15 -33.77 -0.53
CA PRO A 381 -1.28 -33.56 -0.32
C PRO A 381 -1.91 -34.44 0.76
N LEU A 382 -1.28 -35.57 1.08
CA LEU A 382 -1.79 -36.52 2.07
C LEU A 382 -1.18 -36.29 3.46
N ASN A 383 -0.20 -35.40 3.60
CA ASN A 383 0.65 -35.24 4.79
C ASN A 383 0.47 -33.85 5.44
N LEU A 384 0.41 -33.79 6.77
CA LEU A 384 0.34 -32.54 7.52
C LEU A 384 1.53 -31.62 7.24
N ALA A 385 2.72 -32.19 7.02
CA ALA A 385 3.92 -31.43 6.67
C ALA A 385 3.84 -30.81 5.27
N GLY A 386 3.12 -31.44 4.34
CA GLY A 386 2.88 -30.87 3.00
C GLY A 386 1.79 -29.79 2.99
N VAL A 387 0.78 -29.92 3.86
CA VAL A 387 -0.39 -29.01 3.87
C VAL A 387 -0.25 -27.86 4.86
N LEU A 388 0.03 -28.11 6.14
CA LEU A 388 -0.07 -27.08 7.19
C LEU A 388 0.93 -25.91 7.00
N PRO A 389 2.25 -26.14 6.82
CA PRO A 389 3.20 -25.04 6.72
C PRO A 389 3.06 -24.25 5.42
N TRP A 390 2.71 -24.93 4.33
CA TRP A 390 2.80 -24.39 2.98
C TRP A 390 1.50 -23.76 2.47
N ILE A 391 0.34 -24.27 2.90
CA ILE A 391 -0.98 -23.74 2.55
C ILE A 391 -1.51 -22.86 3.68
N HIS A 392 -1.72 -23.42 4.87
CA HIS A 392 -2.44 -22.73 5.95
C HIS A 392 -1.58 -21.69 6.66
N TRP A 393 -0.39 -22.07 7.13
CA TRP A 393 0.46 -21.20 7.94
C TRP A 393 0.91 -19.96 7.18
N ARG A 394 1.38 -20.09 5.94
CA ARG A 394 1.81 -18.93 5.11
C ARG A 394 0.68 -17.92 4.89
N GLY A 395 -0.52 -18.39 4.54
CA GLY A 395 -1.69 -17.54 4.38
C GLY A 395 -2.10 -16.83 5.67
N LEU A 396 -2.18 -17.56 6.79
CA LEU A 396 -2.49 -16.98 8.10
C LEU A 396 -1.43 -15.99 8.58
N VAL A 397 -0.15 -16.22 8.25
CA VAL A 397 0.96 -15.30 8.59
C VAL A 397 0.79 -13.96 7.87
N VAL A 398 0.55 -13.94 6.55
CA VAL A 398 0.41 -12.67 5.82
C VAL A 398 -0.86 -11.90 6.22
N LEU A 399 -1.95 -12.60 6.53
CA LEU A 399 -3.16 -11.98 7.08
C LEU A 399 -2.91 -11.41 8.49
N GLY A 400 -2.17 -12.14 9.33
CA GLY A 400 -1.74 -11.68 10.64
C GLY A 400 -0.86 -10.43 10.58
N LEU A 401 0.08 -10.38 9.61
CA LEU A 401 0.93 -9.23 9.35
C LEU A 401 0.11 -8.00 8.93
N LEU A 402 -0.89 -8.19 8.06
CA LEU A 402 -1.80 -7.13 7.64
C LEU A 402 -2.62 -6.57 8.81
N ALA A 403 -3.07 -7.43 9.72
CA ALA A 403 -3.98 -7.04 10.80
C ALA A 403 -3.25 -6.49 12.04
N VAL A 404 -2.24 -7.21 12.56
CA VAL A 404 -1.67 -6.99 13.90
C VAL A 404 -0.12 -6.90 13.89
N GLY A 405 0.52 -6.96 12.72
CA GLY A 405 1.98 -6.88 12.59
C GLY A 405 2.65 -8.21 12.91
N ASN A 406 3.76 -8.22 13.68
CA ASN A 406 4.53 -9.46 13.97
C ASN A 406 3.84 -10.45 14.94
N LEU A 407 2.51 -10.55 14.94
CA LEU A 407 1.75 -11.51 15.74
C LEU A 407 2.25 -12.95 15.53
N SER A 408 2.60 -13.33 14.30
CA SER A 408 3.16 -14.64 13.99
C SER A 408 4.51 -14.89 14.67
N CYS A 409 5.35 -13.87 14.88
CA CYS A 409 6.59 -14.00 15.65
C CYS A 409 6.32 -14.24 17.14
N MET A 410 5.25 -13.63 17.69
CA MET A 410 4.82 -13.89 19.07
C MET A 410 4.30 -15.32 19.23
N ALA A 411 3.48 -15.78 18.28
CA ALA A 411 2.89 -17.12 18.27
C ALA A 411 3.92 -18.22 17.94
N CYS A 412 5.06 -17.87 17.35
CA CYS A 412 6.07 -18.82 16.88
C CYS A 412 6.57 -19.78 17.97
N PRO A 413 6.44 -21.11 17.76
CA PRO A 413 6.85 -22.12 18.74
C PRO A 413 8.37 -22.26 18.85
N PHE A 414 9.14 -21.85 17.84
CA PHE A 414 10.62 -21.87 17.86
C PHE A 414 11.22 -20.97 18.93
N THR A 415 10.44 -20.09 19.55
CA THR A 415 10.91 -19.26 20.67
C THR A 415 10.81 -19.94 22.04
N LEU A 416 10.17 -21.11 22.12
CA LEU A 416 10.08 -21.92 23.35
C LEU A 416 11.40 -22.63 23.72
N PRO A 417 12.13 -23.29 22.79
CA PRO A 417 13.43 -23.89 23.06
C PRO A 417 14.41 -22.94 23.73
N ARG A 418 14.32 -21.64 23.45
CA ARG A 418 15.13 -20.61 24.09
C ARG A 418 14.93 -20.55 25.61
N ARG A 419 13.70 -20.65 26.10
CA ARG A 419 13.43 -20.67 27.56
C ARG A 419 14.03 -21.90 28.22
N LEU A 420 14.06 -23.02 27.49
CA LEU A 420 14.72 -24.25 27.92
C LEU A 420 16.25 -24.12 27.86
N ALA A 421 16.77 -23.57 26.76
CA ALA A 421 18.20 -23.35 26.54
C ALA A 421 18.81 -22.44 27.61
N GLY A 422 18.12 -21.36 28.01
CA GLY A 422 18.59 -20.49 29.08
C GLY A 422 18.68 -21.14 30.47
N ARG A 423 18.06 -22.32 30.67
CA ARG A 423 18.20 -23.11 31.91
C ARG A 423 19.42 -24.03 31.88
N TRP A 424 19.83 -24.49 30.70
CA TRP A 424 20.85 -25.53 30.53
C TRP A 424 22.16 -25.00 29.95
N LEU A 425 22.09 -23.93 29.18
CA LEU A 425 23.22 -23.32 28.49
C LEU A 425 23.49 -21.92 29.05
N PRO A 426 24.77 -21.55 29.22
CA PRO A 426 25.17 -20.42 30.04
C PRO A 426 25.05 -19.03 29.39
N GLN A 427 24.40 -18.87 28.22
CA GLN A 427 24.09 -17.59 27.54
C GLN A 427 25.15 -16.49 27.71
N ARG A 428 26.43 -16.85 27.56
CA ARG A 428 27.54 -15.98 28.01
C ARG A 428 27.93 -14.95 26.98
N HIS A 429 27.72 -15.26 25.69
CA HIS A 429 28.30 -14.51 24.59
C HIS A 429 27.32 -13.48 24.00
N ALA A 430 27.84 -12.32 23.62
CA ALA A 430 27.09 -11.37 22.80
C ALA A 430 27.20 -11.75 21.32
N TRP A 431 26.21 -11.39 20.51
CA TRP A 431 26.25 -11.64 19.06
C TRP A 431 27.44 -10.89 18.41
N PRO A 432 28.26 -11.54 17.56
CA PRO A 432 29.47 -10.95 17.00
C PRO A 432 29.20 -9.65 16.25
N ARG A 433 29.99 -8.59 16.52
CA ARG A 433 29.80 -7.26 15.90
C ARG A 433 29.79 -7.29 14.37
N ARG A 434 30.61 -8.14 13.75
CA ARG A 434 30.67 -8.30 12.27
C ARG A 434 29.34 -8.83 11.68
N LEU A 435 28.57 -9.59 12.46
CA LEU A 435 27.31 -10.22 12.05
C LEU A 435 26.07 -9.45 12.54
N GLN A 436 26.22 -8.26 13.12
CA GLN A 436 25.09 -7.43 13.55
C GLN A 436 24.38 -6.72 12.37
N SER A 437 25.01 -6.71 11.19
CA SER A 437 24.35 -6.27 9.96
C SER A 437 23.35 -7.31 9.46
N LYS A 438 22.43 -6.90 8.59
CA LYS A 438 21.46 -7.78 7.94
C LYS A 438 22.01 -8.52 6.72
N TRP A 439 23.31 -8.43 6.41
CA TRP A 439 23.88 -9.15 5.27
C TRP A 439 23.80 -10.67 5.42
N LEU A 440 23.96 -11.20 6.64
CA LEU A 440 23.71 -12.61 6.92
C LEU A 440 22.24 -12.98 6.64
N ALA A 441 21.31 -12.15 7.12
CA ALA A 441 19.88 -12.30 6.85
C ALA A 441 19.56 -12.26 5.35
N VAL A 442 20.16 -11.35 4.58
CA VAL A 442 20.02 -11.29 3.11
C VAL A 442 20.47 -12.60 2.48
N ALA A 443 21.68 -13.08 2.82
CA ALA A 443 22.21 -14.32 2.27
C ALA A 443 21.32 -15.52 2.61
N LEU A 444 20.86 -15.62 3.87
CA LEU A 444 19.97 -16.70 4.30
C LEU A 444 18.58 -16.62 3.64
N CYS A 445 18.02 -15.43 3.40
CA CYS A 445 16.76 -15.28 2.68
C CYS A 445 16.90 -15.65 1.20
N VAL A 446 17.98 -15.24 0.53
CA VAL A 446 18.26 -15.65 -0.86
C VAL A 446 18.43 -17.16 -0.95
N LEU A 447 19.24 -17.75 -0.05
CA LEU A 447 19.46 -19.19 0.02
C LEU A 447 18.15 -19.94 0.29
N PHE A 448 17.32 -19.44 1.22
CA PHE A 448 16.04 -20.06 1.55
C PHE A 448 15.06 -20.02 0.37
N LEU A 449 14.89 -18.87 -0.29
CA LEU A 449 13.99 -18.74 -1.44
C LEU A 449 14.44 -19.60 -2.63
N TRP A 450 15.75 -19.70 -2.87
CA TRP A 450 16.30 -20.59 -3.88
C TRP A 450 16.13 -22.06 -3.51
N ALA A 451 16.51 -22.46 -2.29
CA ALA A 451 16.44 -23.85 -1.84
C ALA A 451 14.99 -24.37 -1.80
N TYR A 452 14.06 -23.49 -1.42
CA TYR A 452 12.61 -23.74 -1.45
C TYR A 452 12.14 -24.31 -2.78
N GLU A 453 12.61 -23.76 -3.90
CA GLU A 453 12.27 -24.27 -5.24
C GLU A 453 13.23 -25.35 -5.73
N ALA A 454 14.54 -25.15 -5.58
CA ALA A 454 15.54 -26.05 -6.14
C ALA A 454 15.45 -27.48 -5.57
N PHE A 455 14.95 -27.63 -4.35
CA PHE A 455 14.73 -28.92 -3.69
C PHE A 455 13.24 -29.27 -3.54
N ALA A 456 12.33 -28.48 -4.12
CA ALA A 456 10.88 -28.65 -3.99
C ALA A 456 10.46 -28.93 -2.53
N LEU A 457 10.92 -28.09 -1.59
CA LEU A 457 10.74 -28.32 -0.15
C LEU A 457 9.26 -28.44 0.24
N TRP A 458 8.39 -27.80 -0.53
CA TRP A 458 6.93 -27.85 -0.39
C TRP A 458 6.29 -29.18 -0.83
N ASP A 459 6.96 -29.95 -1.69
CA ASP A 459 6.47 -31.24 -2.20
C ASP A 459 7.08 -32.46 -1.49
N SER A 460 7.91 -32.21 -0.47
CA SER A 460 8.56 -33.27 0.31
C SER A 460 8.26 -33.12 1.81
N PRO A 461 7.35 -33.95 2.35
CA PRO A 461 7.08 -34.01 3.79
C PRO A 461 8.33 -34.30 4.62
N TRP A 462 9.16 -35.23 4.15
CA TRP A 462 10.45 -35.56 4.78
C TRP A 462 11.35 -34.34 4.97
N TRP A 463 11.60 -33.58 3.89
CA TRP A 463 12.41 -32.37 3.98
C TRP A 463 11.76 -31.31 4.88
N THR A 464 10.44 -31.16 4.81
CA THR A 464 9.71 -30.22 5.66
C THR A 464 9.85 -30.55 7.15
N ALA A 465 9.80 -31.83 7.53
CA ALA A 465 10.02 -32.26 8.92
C ALA A 465 11.45 -31.96 9.39
N TRP A 466 12.47 -32.31 8.60
CA TRP A 466 13.88 -32.05 8.95
C TRP A 466 14.20 -30.56 9.02
N ILE A 467 13.64 -29.75 8.15
CA ILE A 467 13.78 -28.29 8.23
C ILE A 467 13.15 -27.78 9.52
N THR A 468 11.92 -28.21 9.83
CA THR A 468 11.22 -27.80 11.05
C THR A 468 12.03 -28.17 12.30
N LEU A 469 12.56 -29.39 12.37
CA LEU A 469 13.47 -29.84 13.43
C LEU A 469 14.76 -29.02 13.46
N GLY A 470 15.36 -28.75 12.29
CA GLY A 470 16.55 -27.92 12.14
C GLY A 470 16.35 -26.50 12.66
N TYR A 471 15.16 -25.90 12.46
CA TYR A 471 14.80 -24.60 13.04
C TYR A 471 14.75 -24.66 14.57
N PHE A 472 14.17 -25.70 15.17
CA PHE A 472 14.16 -25.90 16.63
C PHE A 472 15.58 -26.07 17.19
N VAL A 473 16.40 -26.91 16.56
CA VAL A 473 17.80 -27.16 16.97
C VAL A 473 18.65 -25.89 16.84
N THR A 474 18.53 -25.19 15.71
CA THR A 474 19.28 -23.95 15.48
C THR A 474 18.86 -22.85 16.44
N ALA A 475 17.55 -22.70 16.71
CA ALA A 475 17.07 -21.74 17.71
C ALA A 475 17.58 -22.07 19.11
N PHE A 476 17.54 -23.35 19.52
CA PHE A 476 18.08 -23.80 20.80
C PHE A 476 19.58 -23.54 20.92
N ALA A 477 20.36 -23.87 19.89
CA ALA A 477 21.80 -23.67 19.88
C ALA A 477 22.15 -22.17 19.92
N VAL A 478 21.62 -21.38 18.99
CA VAL A 478 21.94 -19.94 18.88
C VAL A 478 21.52 -19.19 20.15
N ASP A 479 20.28 -19.34 20.61
CA ASP A 479 19.81 -18.61 21.80
C ASP A 479 20.27 -19.25 23.13
N GLY A 480 20.90 -20.43 23.09
CA GLY A 480 21.59 -21.03 24.23
C GLY A 480 23.01 -20.49 24.43
N PHE A 481 23.73 -20.22 23.34
CA PHE A 481 25.10 -19.67 23.40
C PHE A 481 25.13 -18.14 23.44
N PHE A 482 24.21 -17.47 22.75
CA PHE A 482 24.17 -16.02 22.63
C PHE A 482 23.06 -15.39 23.48
N ARG A 483 23.34 -14.22 24.05
CA ARG A 483 22.39 -13.42 24.85
C ARG A 483 21.24 -12.87 23.99
N GLY A 484 20.08 -12.73 24.63
CA GLY A 484 18.88 -12.16 24.00
C GLY A 484 18.20 -13.13 23.04
N ALA A 485 17.48 -12.59 22.05
CA ALA A 485 16.81 -13.36 20.99
C ALA A 485 17.60 -13.27 19.66
N ALA A 486 18.86 -13.73 19.68
CA ALA A 486 19.79 -13.58 18.57
C ALA A 486 19.33 -14.33 17.31
N PHE A 487 18.75 -15.53 17.49
CA PHE A 487 18.20 -16.32 16.39
C PHE A 487 17.12 -15.54 15.63
N CYS A 488 16.11 -15.05 16.33
CA CYS A 488 15.03 -14.27 15.71
C CYS A 488 15.55 -12.99 15.06
N LYS A 489 16.51 -12.30 15.70
CA LYS A 489 17.00 -11.00 15.24
C LYS A 489 17.91 -11.09 14.01
N TYR A 490 18.79 -12.08 13.92
CA TYR A 490 19.86 -12.11 12.91
C TYR A 490 19.85 -13.34 11.99
N VAL A 491 19.26 -14.46 12.41
CA VAL A 491 19.40 -15.74 11.70
C VAL A 491 18.11 -16.16 11.00
N CYS A 492 16.97 -16.10 11.68
CA CYS A 492 15.70 -16.66 11.19
C CYS A 492 15.17 -15.96 9.93
N PRO A 493 15.16 -16.60 8.75
CA PRO A 493 14.68 -15.99 7.50
C PRO A 493 13.19 -15.63 7.57
N ILE A 494 12.38 -16.49 8.21
CA ILE A 494 10.93 -16.24 8.43
C ILE A 494 10.73 -15.00 9.32
N GLY A 495 11.59 -14.82 10.32
CA GLY A 495 11.59 -13.62 11.16
C GLY A 495 11.91 -12.37 10.35
N GLN A 496 12.92 -12.43 9.46
CA GLN A 496 13.27 -11.31 8.60
C GLN A 496 12.17 -10.96 7.60
N PHE A 497 11.51 -11.98 7.03
CA PHE A 497 10.31 -11.81 6.21
C PHE A 497 9.23 -11.04 6.99
N ASN A 498 8.86 -11.52 8.18
CA ASN A 498 7.84 -10.87 9.02
C ASN A 498 8.24 -9.43 9.39
N PHE A 499 9.49 -9.20 9.80
CA PHE A 499 9.96 -7.87 10.20
C PHE A 499 9.89 -6.84 9.07
N VAL A 500 10.18 -7.25 7.83
CA VAL A 500 10.09 -6.36 6.67
C VAL A 500 8.63 -6.11 6.30
N GLN A 501 7.82 -7.15 6.16
CA GLN A 501 6.42 -6.99 5.72
C GLN A 501 5.58 -6.24 6.76
N SER A 502 5.85 -6.45 8.05
CA SER A 502 5.17 -5.72 9.13
C SER A 502 5.46 -4.22 9.17
N LEU A 503 6.40 -3.69 8.39
CA LEU A 503 6.60 -2.24 8.24
C LEU A 503 5.42 -1.55 7.51
N ALA A 504 4.63 -2.32 6.75
CA ALA A 504 3.39 -1.84 6.15
C ALA A 504 2.17 -2.00 7.08
N SER A 505 2.31 -2.73 8.20
CA SER A 505 1.20 -3.04 9.11
C SER A 505 0.66 -1.79 9.85
N PRO A 506 -0.65 -1.72 10.14
CA PRO A 506 -1.26 -0.66 10.93
C PRO A 506 -1.01 -0.78 12.44
N MET A 507 -0.37 -1.84 12.94
CA MET A 507 -0.20 -2.03 14.39
C MET A 507 1.25 -2.25 14.79
N GLU A 508 1.65 -1.70 15.94
CA GLU A 508 2.98 -1.92 16.53
C GLU A 508 2.95 -1.86 18.06
N ILE A 509 4.01 -2.37 18.70
CA ILE A 509 4.32 -2.01 20.10
C ILE A 509 5.00 -0.65 20.14
N ALA A 510 4.39 0.30 20.84
CA ALA A 510 4.93 1.63 21.07
C ALA A 510 4.61 2.13 22.47
N VAL A 511 5.23 3.27 22.80
CA VAL A 511 4.97 4.03 24.02
C VAL A 511 3.71 4.88 23.81
N TYR A 512 2.80 4.89 24.79
CA TYR A 512 1.60 5.74 24.76
C TYR A 512 1.96 7.22 25.00
N ASP A 513 2.71 7.50 26.06
CA ASP A 513 3.17 8.85 26.39
C ASP A 513 4.69 8.91 26.63
N HIS A 514 5.38 9.68 25.79
CA HIS A 514 6.82 9.88 25.90
C HIS A 514 7.24 10.60 27.19
N GLN A 515 6.39 11.42 27.81
CA GLN A 515 6.71 12.17 29.02
C GLN A 515 6.89 11.24 30.23
N ILE A 516 5.96 10.31 30.46
CA ILE A 516 6.09 9.25 31.48
C ILE A 516 7.41 8.49 31.28
N CYS A 517 7.74 8.22 30.02
CA CYS A 517 8.97 7.54 29.66
C CYS A 517 10.24 8.36 29.94
N THR A 518 10.20 9.69 29.91
CA THR A 518 11.35 10.55 30.26
C THR A 518 11.63 10.56 31.76
N THR A 519 10.59 10.59 32.59
CA THR A 519 10.72 10.65 34.06
C THR A 519 10.92 9.28 34.72
N CYS A 520 10.56 8.19 34.04
CA CYS A 520 10.75 6.83 34.55
C CYS A 520 12.25 6.50 34.77
N ARG A 521 12.67 6.24 36.02
CA ARG A 521 14.07 5.96 36.38
C ARG A 521 14.47 4.48 36.25
N THR A 522 13.53 3.55 36.46
CA THR A 522 13.83 2.12 36.53
C THR A 522 14.12 1.51 35.16
N LYS A 523 13.37 1.93 34.13
CA LYS A 523 13.44 1.44 32.74
C LYS A 523 13.27 -0.08 32.65
N ASP A 524 12.34 -0.63 33.43
CA ASP A 524 12.09 -2.07 33.51
C ASP A 524 11.64 -2.67 32.16
N CYS A 525 11.06 -1.86 31.26
CA CYS A 525 10.69 -2.31 29.92
C CYS A 525 11.88 -2.83 29.07
N ILE A 526 13.12 -2.46 29.43
CA ILE A 526 14.34 -3.03 28.84
C ILE A 526 15.12 -3.90 29.84
N ARG A 527 15.15 -3.55 31.13
CA ARG A 527 15.93 -4.27 32.14
C ARG A 527 15.24 -5.52 32.70
N GLY A 528 13.92 -5.61 32.60
CA GLY A 528 13.09 -6.56 33.33
C GLY A 528 12.81 -6.12 34.76
N ARG A 529 11.84 -6.78 35.42
CA ARG A 529 11.46 -6.54 36.82
C ARG A 529 10.87 -7.81 37.44
N GLY A 530 11.33 -8.17 38.65
CA GLY A 530 10.67 -9.19 39.48
C GLY A 530 10.45 -10.54 38.78
N GLY A 531 11.44 -11.02 38.01
CA GLY A 531 11.35 -12.27 37.24
C GLY A 531 10.66 -12.14 35.87
N ILE A 532 10.13 -10.96 35.52
CA ILE A 532 9.63 -10.64 34.18
C ILE A 532 10.80 -10.12 33.33
N PRO A 533 11.12 -10.75 32.19
CA PRO A 533 12.16 -10.25 31.28
C PRO A 533 11.82 -8.86 30.73
N GLY A 534 12.85 -8.07 30.40
CA GLY A 534 12.68 -6.84 29.62
C GLY A 534 12.64 -7.13 28.12
N CYS A 535 12.85 -6.11 27.28
CA CYS A 535 13.00 -6.31 25.84
C CYS A 535 14.32 -7.03 25.49
N GLU A 536 14.22 -8.35 25.27
CA GLU A 536 15.37 -9.24 25.02
C GLU A 536 16.05 -9.03 23.64
N LEU A 537 15.46 -8.18 22.81
CA LEU A 537 16.02 -7.73 21.52
C LEU A 537 16.80 -6.41 21.66
N GLU A 538 16.88 -5.88 22.88
CA GLU A 538 17.51 -4.62 23.24
C GLU A 538 16.89 -3.42 22.51
N LEU A 539 15.58 -3.48 22.26
CA LEU A 539 14.83 -2.35 21.72
C LEU A 539 14.43 -1.42 22.86
N PHE A 540 15.12 -0.30 22.95
CA PHE A 540 14.82 0.79 23.86
C PHE A 540 13.51 1.46 23.45
N GLN A 541 12.45 1.19 24.23
CA GLN A 541 11.06 1.50 23.86
C GLN A 541 10.83 2.98 23.56
N GLN A 542 11.50 3.89 24.26
CA GLN A 542 11.38 5.34 24.01
C GLN A 542 11.83 5.78 22.62
N LYS A 543 12.76 5.04 22.00
CA LYS A 543 13.26 5.29 20.64
C LYS A 543 12.84 4.19 19.66
N LYS A 544 12.03 3.22 20.11
CA LYS A 544 11.51 2.19 19.24
C LYS A 544 10.45 2.81 18.34
N SER A 545 10.58 2.60 17.05
CA SER A 545 9.57 2.93 16.06
C SER A 545 9.62 1.83 15.01
N GLY A 546 8.46 1.25 14.78
CA GLY A 546 8.26 0.16 13.86
C GLY A 546 8.33 -1.23 14.42
N ASN A 547 7.94 -2.13 13.54
CA ASN A 547 7.93 -3.56 13.75
C ASN A 547 9.27 -4.22 13.39
N MET A 548 10.18 -3.49 12.73
CA MET A 548 11.53 -4.01 12.43
C MET A 548 12.22 -4.47 13.72
N ASP A 549 12.76 -5.69 13.68
CA ASP A 549 13.41 -6.40 14.79
C ASP A 549 12.53 -6.69 16.01
N CYS A 550 11.25 -6.30 16.04
CA CYS A 550 10.36 -6.54 17.18
C CYS A 550 9.58 -7.85 17.00
N THR A 551 9.81 -8.84 17.86
CA THR A 551 9.11 -10.14 17.82
C THR A 551 7.72 -10.13 18.47
N PHE A 552 7.21 -8.97 18.90
CA PHE A 552 5.92 -8.87 19.61
C PHE A 552 5.84 -9.75 20.88
N CYS A 553 6.95 -10.02 21.56
CA CYS A 553 6.96 -10.90 22.75
C CYS A 553 6.20 -10.36 23.98
N LEU A 554 5.93 -9.05 24.01
CA LEU A 554 5.22 -8.31 25.07
C LEU A 554 5.93 -8.24 26.44
N ASP A 555 7.14 -8.78 26.57
CA ASP A 555 7.91 -8.71 27.82
C ASP A 555 8.09 -7.25 28.29
N CYS A 556 8.35 -6.32 27.36
CA CYS A 556 8.42 -4.89 27.66
C CYS A 556 7.09 -4.24 28.10
N VAL A 557 5.95 -4.79 27.67
CA VAL A 557 4.61 -4.34 28.07
C VAL A 557 4.33 -4.76 29.50
N HIS A 558 4.62 -6.03 29.84
CA HIS A 558 4.40 -6.59 31.17
C HIS A 558 5.41 -6.09 32.20
N ALA A 559 6.65 -5.80 31.79
CA ALA A 559 7.67 -5.23 32.67
C ALA A 559 7.48 -3.73 32.96
N CYS A 560 6.69 -3.00 32.16
CA CYS A 560 6.53 -1.56 32.33
C CYS A 560 5.80 -1.19 33.65
N PRO A 561 6.42 -0.46 34.59
CA PRO A 561 5.80 -0.15 35.88
C PRO A 561 4.65 0.85 35.78
N HIS A 562 4.56 1.57 34.65
CA HIS A 562 3.55 2.59 34.40
C HIS A 562 2.48 2.16 33.39
N ALA A 563 2.52 0.90 32.91
CA ALA A 563 1.61 0.42 31.88
C ALA A 563 1.59 1.31 30.59
N ASN A 564 2.72 1.95 30.30
CA ASN A 564 2.86 2.97 29.26
C ASN A 564 3.38 2.43 27.91
N VAL A 565 3.61 1.13 27.82
CA VAL A 565 4.03 0.44 26.58
C VAL A 565 2.91 -0.54 26.21
N GLY A 566 2.51 -0.57 24.95
CA GLY A 566 1.43 -1.46 24.50
C GLY A 566 1.22 -1.43 23.00
N LEU A 567 0.17 -2.11 22.56
CA LEU A 567 -0.27 -2.11 21.16
C LEU A 567 -0.85 -0.72 20.81
N VAL A 568 -0.36 -0.14 19.73
CA VAL A 568 -0.79 1.15 19.19
C VAL A 568 -1.11 1.00 17.70
N ALA A 569 -2.21 1.60 17.27
CA ALA A 569 -2.56 1.70 15.85
C ALA A 569 -1.83 2.88 15.21
N ASN A 570 -1.32 2.68 14.01
CA ASN A 570 -0.67 3.66 13.17
C ASN A 570 -1.21 3.55 11.74
N MET A 571 -1.03 4.63 10.98
CA MET A 571 -1.33 4.61 9.55
C MET A 571 -0.34 3.68 8.83
N PRO A 572 -0.82 2.71 8.04
CA PRO A 572 0.00 1.81 7.23
C PRO A 572 1.11 2.55 6.47
N GLY A 573 2.32 2.00 6.50
CA GLY A 573 3.47 2.52 5.75
C GLY A 573 4.10 3.81 6.28
N THR A 574 3.54 4.47 7.32
CA THR A 574 4.04 5.78 7.82
C THR A 574 5.51 5.79 8.18
N GLN A 575 6.03 4.63 8.55
CA GLN A 575 7.42 4.45 8.96
C GLN A 575 8.37 4.38 7.77
N LEU A 576 7.88 4.19 6.56
CA LEU A 576 8.72 4.05 5.36
C LEU A 576 9.25 5.40 4.87
N TRP A 577 8.50 6.49 5.07
CA TRP A 577 8.89 7.84 4.64
C TRP A 577 9.36 8.76 5.77
N HIS A 578 9.42 8.28 7.02
CA HIS A 578 10.00 9.01 8.15
C HIS A 578 11.34 8.41 8.58
N ASP A 579 12.42 9.13 8.27
CA ASP A 579 13.78 8.72 8.61
C ASP A 579 14.20 9.14 10.04
N ARG A 580 13.43 8.66 11.03
CA ARG A 580 13.72 8.86 12.46
C ARG A 580 14.83 7.92 12.92
N LEU A 581 15.58 8.33 13.94
CA LEU A 581 16.55 7.46 14.62
C LEU A 581 15.80 6.40 15.44
N ARG A 582 16.01 5.12 15.13
CA ARG A 582 15.33 3.98 15.76
C ARG A 582 16.27 3.20 16.68
N SER A 583 15.72 2.64 17.75
CA SER A 583 16.47 1.73 18.61
C SER A 583 16.95 0.49 17.85
N GLY A 584 18.20 0.08 18.10
CA GLY A 584 18.80 -1.14 17.53
C GLY A 584 19.25 -1.03 16.08
N ILE A 585 18.56 -0.23 15.25
CA ILE A 585 18.85 -0.15 13.80
C ILE A 585 19.35 1.20 13.29
N GLY A 586 19.15 2.30 14.04
CA GLY A 586 19.54 3.64 13.62
C GLY A 586 18.56 4.24 12.61
N ARG A 587 19.05 4.93 11.59
CA ARG A 587 18.24 5.52 10.50
C ARG A 587 18.14 4.53 9.35
N LEU A 588 16.94 4.30 8.83
CA LEU A 588 16.75 3.39 7.68
C LEU A 588 17.51 3.89 6.44
N SER A 589 17.58 5.20 6.22
CA SER A 589 18.30 5.77 5.08
C SER A 589 19.80 5.46 5.06
N GLN A 590 20.36 4.97 6.17
CA GLN A 590 21.77 4.64 6.35
C GLN A 590 22.02 3.12 6.39
N ARG A 591 21.01 2.30 6.08
CA ARG A 591 21.05 0.83 6.24
C ARG A 591 20.91 0.11 4.89
N PRO A 592 21.98 0.08 4.07
CA PRO A 592 21.95 -0.59 2.76
C PRO A 592 21.70 -2.10 2.88
N ASP A 593 22.08 -2.70 4.01
CA ASP A 593 21.82 -4.11 4.33
C ASP A 593 20.31 -4.41 4.49
N ILE A 594 19.56 -3.52 5.15
CA ILE A 594 18.10 -3.64 5.25
C ILE A 594 17.45 -3.35 3.89
N ALA A 595 17.92 -2.35 3.15
CA ALA A 595 17.40 -2.07 1.82
C ALA A 595 17.62 -3.25 0.85
N ALA A 596 18.77 -3.92 0.91
CA ALA A 596 19.02 -5.14 0.15
C ALA A 596 18.05 -6.27 0.54
N LEU A 597 17.80 -6.47 1.84
CA LEU A 597 16.82 -7.43 2.33
C LEU A 597 15.42 -7.12 1.81
N VAL A 598 15.01 -5.85 1.82
CA VAL A 598 13.74 -5.39 1.26
C VAL A 598 13.66 -5.72 -0.23
N ALA A 599 14.69 -5.39 -1.00
CA ALA A 599 14.71 -5.67 -2.45
C ALA A 599 14.56 -7.17 -2.74
N VAL A 600 15.31 -8.03 -2.03
CA VAL A 600 15.20 -9.49 -2.15
C VAL A 600 13.79 -9.97 -1.85
N LEU A 601 13.15 -9.48 -0.78
CA LEU A 601 11.82 -9.93 -0.38
C LEU A 601 10.70 -9.39 -1.27
N VAL A 602 10.84 -8.19 -1.82
CA VAL A 602 9.88 -7.63 -2.78
C VAL A 602 9.97 -8.37 -4.09
N PHE A 603 11.16 -8.47 -4.70
CA PHE A 603 11.34 -9.20 -5.96
C PHE A 603 11.09 -10.69 -5.79
N GLY A 604 11.42 -11.25 -4.62
CA GLY A 604 11.08 -12.61 -4.24
C GLY A 604 9.58 -12.89 -4.22
N ALA A 605 8.73 -11.89 -3.93
CA ALA A 605 7.27 -12.03 -4.02
C ALA A 605 6.83 -12.31 -5.45
N PHE A 606 7.31 -11.48 -6.38
CA PHE A 606 7.01 -11.60 -7.80
C PHE A 606 7.63 -12.87 -8.40
N ALA A 607 8.88 -13.17 -8.07
CA ALA A 607 9.56 -14.38 -8.54
C ALA A 607 8.86 -15.66 -8.03
N ASN A 608 8.47 -15.69 -6.76
CA ASN A 608 7.79 -16.85 -6.21
C ASN A 608 6.41 -17.08 -6.83
N ALA A 609 5.63 -16.02 -7.05
CA ALA A 609 4.33 -16.14 -7.70
C ALA A 609 4.46 -16.46 -9.20
N ALA A 610 5.40 -15.81 -9.90
CA ALA A 610 5.64 -16.04 -11.32
C ALA A 610 6.18 -17.46 -11.59
N GLY A 611 7.02 -18.01 -10.73
CA GLY A 611 7.49 -19.41 -10.83
C GLY A 611 6.40 -20.47 -10.69
N MET A 612 5.13 -20.08 -10.48
CA MET A 612 3.99 -20.99 -10.43
C MET A 612 2.97 -20.77 -11.56
N VAL A 613 3.18 -19.77 -12.42
CA VAL A 613 2.24 -19.52 -13.52
C VAL A 613 2.65 -20.28 -14.78
N ARG A 614 1.67 -20.82 -15.49
CA ARG A 614 1.90 -21.68 -16.67
C ARG A 614 2.84 -21.07 -17.72
N PRO A 615 2.75 -19.78 -18.11
CA PRO A 615 3.64 -19.22 -19.13
C PRO A 615 5.12 -19.23 -18.72
N VAL A 616 5.42 -18.99 -17.44
CA VAL A 616 6.80 -18.96 -16.93
C VAL A 616 7.35 -20.37 -16.83
N VAL A 617 6.57 -21.31 -16.29
CA VAL A 617 6.96 -22.72 -16.21
C VAL A 617 7.21 -23.31 -17.61
N GLN A 618 6.36 -22.98 -18.58
CA GLN A 618 6.58 -23.37 -19.97
C GLN A 618 7.85 -22.76 -20.52
N PHE A 619 8.09 -21.46 -20.32
CA PHE A 619 9.32 -20.81 -20.77
C PHE A 619 10.57 -21.48 -20.18
N GLU A 620 10.57 -21.79 -18.88
CA GLU A 620 11.67 -22.52 -18.23
C GLU A 620 11.90 -23.89 -18.87
N GLN A 621 10.84 -24.65 -19.14
CA GLN A 621 10.93 -25.96 -19.82
C GLN A 621 11.49 -25.84 -21.24
N HIS A 622 11.10 -24.81 -21.99
CA HIS A 622 11.63 -24.57 -23.34
C HIS A 622 13.12 -24.22 -23.31
N VAL A 623 13.55 -23.34 -22.40
CA VAL A 623 14.97 -22.98 -22.22
C VAL A 623 15.78 -24.18 -21.74
N GLN A 624 15.22 -24.97 -20.82
CA GLN A 624 15.83 -26.20 -20.35
C GLN A 624 16.09 -27.18 -21.50
N ALA A 625 15.07 -27.41 -22.36
CA ALA A 625 15.19 -28.28 -23.52
C ALA A 625 16.18 -27.73 -24.56
N ALA A 626 16.18 -26.42 -24.80
CA ALA A 626 17.07 -25.79 -25.78
C ALA A 626 18.55 -25.79 -25.36
N LEU A 627 18.83 -25.61 -24.06
CA LEU A 627 20.20 -25.54 -23.53
C LEU A 627 20.72 -26.87 -22.99
N GLY A 628 19.87 -27.90 -22.89
CA GLY A 628 20.25 -29.21 -22.34
C GLY A 628 20.66 -29.17 -20.86
N ILE A 629 20.14 -28.22 -20.09
CA ILE A 629 20.50 -28.03 -18.67
C ILE A 629 19.57 -28.79 -17.73
N SER A 630 20.04 -29.07 -16.50
CA SER A 630 19.22 -29.75 -15.50
C SER A 630 18.07 -28.85 -14.98
N PRO A 631 16.94 -29.42 -14.50
CA PRO A 631 15.86 -28.65 -13.87
C PRO A 631 16.35 -27.75 -12.73
N ARG A 632 17.29 -28.25 -11.92
CA ARG A 632 17.88 -27.48 -10.82
C ARG A 632 18.71 -26.30 -11.32
N SER A 633 19.39 -26.45 -12.46
CA SER A 633 20.18 -25.38 -13.08
C SER A 633 19.30 -24.24 -13.60
N ILE A 634 18.18 -24.56 -14.27
CA ILE A 634 17.26 -23.51 -14.76
C ILE A 634 16.58 -22.76 -13.61
N VAL A 635 16.13 -23.47 -12.57
CA VAL A 635 15.58 -22.83 -11.34
C VAL A 635 16.63 -21.94 -10.67
N THR A 636 17.88 -22.41 -10.59
CA THR A 636 18.98 -21.62 -10.02
C THR A 636 19.22 -20.34 -10.83
N LEU A 637 19.25 -20.44 -12.15
CA LEU A 637 19.41 -19.29 -13.04
C LEU A 637 18.22 -18.32 -12.89
N TYR A 638 16.99 -18.82 -12.89
CA TYR A 638 15.78 -18.02 -12.72
C TYR A 638 15.83 -17.22 -11.42
N TYR A 639 16.08 -17.85 -10.28
CA TYR A 639 16.14 -17.14 -9.00
C TYR A 639 17.34 -16.19 -8.92
N LEU A 640 18.52 -16.58 -9.40
CA LEU A 640 19.67 -15.67 -9.44
C LEU A 640 19.31 -14.39 -10.23
N LEU A 641 18.67 -14.53 -11.39
CA LEU A 641 18.23 -13.40 -12.19
C LEU A 641 17.13 -12.60 -11.50
N ALA A 642 16.11 -13.25 -10.96
CA ALA A 642 14.91 -12.59 -10.44
C ALA A 642 15.11 -11.93 -9.07
N ILE A 643 15.87 -12.54 -8.15
CA ILE A 643 16.02 -12.05 -6.76
C ILE A 643 17.39 -11.42 -6.46
N VAL A 644 18.37 -11.53 -7.37
CA VAL A 644 19.67 -10.85 -7.23
C VAL A 644 19.89 -9.83 -8.35
N VAL A 645 19.90 -10.26 -9.61
CA VAL A 645 20.28 -9.37 -10.72
C VAL A 645 19.21 -8.31 -11.00
N ALA A 646 17.94 -8.69 -11.11
CA ALA A 646 16.84 -7.79 -11.38
C ALA A 646 16.67 -6.69 -10.31
N PRO A 647 16.64 -6.99 -8.99
CA PRO A 647 16.56 -5.94 -7.98
C PRO A 647 17.75 -4.99 -8.03
N LEU A 648 18.98 -5.51 -8.18
CA LEU A 648 20.18 -4.68 -8.25
C LEU A 648 20.14 -3.73 -9.45
N THR A 649 19.79 -4.24 -10.63
CA THR A 649 19.75 -3.44 -11.86
C THR A 649 18.61 -2.43 -11.83
N ALA A 650 17.40 -2.83 -11.45
CA ALA A 650 16.22 -1.97 -11.40
C ALA A 650 16.38 -0.83 -10.38
N VAL A 651 16.84 -1.14 -9.16
CA VAL A 651 17.07 -0.14 -8.11
C VAL A 651 18.22 0.79 -8.48
N ALA A 652 19.32 0.27 -9.03
CA ALA A 652 20.44 1.09 -9.47
C ALA A 652 20.04 2.02 -10.61
N LEU A 653 19.30 1.52 -11.62
CA LEU A 653 18.83 2.32 -12.75
C LEU A 653 17.87 3.42 -12.30
N ALA A 654 16.84 3.09 -11.51
CA ALA A 654 15.89 4.07 -10.98
C ALA A 654 16.62 5.15 -10.17
N SER A 655 17.61 4.76 -9.36
CA SER A 655 18.44 5.69 -8.58
C SER A 655 19.31 6.58 -9.49
N LEU A 656 20.05 6.01 -10.44
CA LEU A 656 20.94 6.79 -11.30
C LEU A 656 20.16 7.80 -12.16
N VAL A 657 19.02 7.38 -12.72
CA VAL A 657 18.15 8.26 -13.51
C VAL A 657 17.55 9.35 -12.62
N SER A 658 17.02 8.99 -11.45
CA SER A 658 16.46 9.95 -10.49
C SER A 658 17.50 10.99 -10.08
N GLN A 659 18.75 10.58 -9.84
CA GLN A 659 19.83 11.46 -9.37
C GLN A 659 20.19 12.48 -10.43
N ARG A 660 20.45 11.98 -11.64
CA ARG A 660 20.90 12.79 -12.78
C ARG A 660 19.78 13.72 -13.26
N TRP A 661 18.55 13.22 -13.33
CA TRP A 661 17.45 14.01 -13.87
C TRP A 661 16.94 15.08 -12.90
N ALA A 662 16.86 14.76 -11.60
CA ALA A 662 16.44 15.70 -10.57
C ALA A 662 17.53 16.68 -10.15
N GLY A 663 18.81 16.37 -10.42
CA GLY A 663 19.95 17.19 -10.03
C GLY A 663 20.12 17.26 -8.51
N LEU A 664 19.83 16.17 -7.80
CA LEU A 664 19.91 16.12 -6.34
C LEU A 664 21.37 15.87 -5.88
N PRO A 665 21.81 16.50 -4.77
CA PRO A 665 23.15 16.30 -4.20
C PRO A 665 23.32 14.94 -3.48
N LEU A 666 22.34 14.05 -3.58
CA LEU A 666 22.36 12.72 -2.97
C LEU A 666 23.10 11.73 -3.87
N ALA A 667 24.11 11.04 -3.32
CA ALA A 667 24.79 9.96 -4.03
C ALA A 667 23.81 8.81 -4.37
N GLY A 668 23.94 8.23 -5.57
CA GLY A 668 23.05 7.17 -6.07
C GLY A 668 22.82 6.01 -5.08
N GLY A 669 23.87 5.54 -4.39
CA GLY A 669 23.73 4.46 -3.38
C GLY A 669 22.90 4.82 -2.15
N ARG A 670 22.96 6.09 -1.70
CA ARG A 670 22.10 6.58 -0.59
C ARG A 670 20.65 6.71 -1.04
N MET A 671 20.44 7.14 -2.28
CA MET A 671 19.10 7.22 -2.84
C MET A 671 18.48 5.83 -3.05
N ALA A 672 19.26 4.87 -3.57
CA ALA A 672 18.87 3.47 -3.65
C ALA A 672 18.40 2.96 -2.28
N THR A 673 19.25 3.09 -1.26
CA THR A 673 18.92 2.67 0.11
C THR A 673 17.62 3.29 0.60
N ARG A 674 17.42 4.59 0.40
CA ARG A 674 16.28 5.35 0.92
C ARG A 674 14.97 5.04 0.19
N TYR A 675 15.00 4.90 -1.13
CA TYR A 675 13.79 4.72 -1.94
C TYR A 675 13.38 3.26 -2.11
N THR A 676 14.27 2.29 -1.92
CA THR A 676 13.89 0.86 -1.94
C THR A 676 12.80 0.54 -0.92
N TYR A 677 12.74 1.26 0.21
CA TYR A 677 11.64 1.12 1.18
C TYR A 677 10.26 1.46 0.63
N ALA A 678 10.17 2.29 -0.42
CA ALA A 678 8.92 2.59 -1.09
C ALA A 678 8.32 1.38 -1.81
N LEU A 679 9.10 0.32 -2.06
CA LEU A 679 8.64 -0.90 -2.72
C LEU A 679 7.95 -1.90 -1.76
N ILE A 680 8.10 -1.71 -0.44
CA ILE A 680 7.57 -2.65 0.57
C ILE A 680 6.06 -2.86 0.42
N PRO A 681 5.21 -1.82 0.33
CA PRO A 681 3.76 -2.04 0.28
C PRO A 681 3.32 -2.84 -0.94
N LEU A 682 3.92 -2.61 -2.11
CA LEU A 682 3.61 -3.36 -3.33
C LEU A 682 4.09 -4.81 -3.23
N GLY A 683 5.32 -5.05 -2.73
CA GLY A 683 5.79 -6.40 -2.50
C GLY A 683 4.95 -7.16 -1.46
N PHE A 684 4.51 -6.47 -0.41
CA PHE A 684 3.59 -7.05 0.58
C PHE A 684 2.23 -7.36 -0.05
N GLY A 685 1.70 -6.47 -0.89
CA GLY A 685 0.48 -6.71 -1.68
C GLY A 685 0.59 -7.98 -2.52
N MET A 686 1.73 -8.18 -3.21
CA MET A 686 1.96 -9.40 -4.02
C MET A 686 2.01 -10.67 -3.16
N TRP A 687 2.71 -10.65 -2.01
CA TRP A 687 2.70 -11.77 -1.07
C TRP A 687 1.30 -12.08 -0.55
N LEU A 688 0.53 -11.03 -0.24
CA LEU A 688 -0.83 -11.16 0.27
C LEU A 688 -1.75 -11.77 -0.79
N SER A 689 -1.71 -11.30 -2.03
CA SER A 689 -2.48 -11.87 -3.15
C SER A 689 -2.14 -13.35 -3.35
N HIS A 690 -0.85 -13.65 -3.53
CA HIS A 690 -0.39 -15.00 -3.83
C HIS A 690 -0.67 -16.01 -2.71
N TYR A 691 -0.44 -15.66 -1.44
CA TYR A 691 -0.68 -16.59 -0.34
C TYR A 691 -2.17 -16.70 0.03
N CYS A 692 -2.96 -15.63 -0.16
CA CYS A 692 -4.41 -15.73 -0.04
C CYS A 692 -4.98 -16.67 -1.10
N PHE A 693 -4.46 -16.63 -2.33
CA PHE A 693 -4.85 -17.56 -3.37
C PHE A 693 -4.71 -19.01 -2.89
N HIS A 694 -3.51 -19.44 -2.51
CA HIS A 694 -3.27 -20.80 -2.01
C HIS A 694 -4.12 -21.15 -0.79
N LEU A 695 -4.25 -20.24 0.17
CA LEU A 695 -5.04 -20.47 1.38
C LEU A 695 -6.51 -20.72 1.05
N PHE A 696 -7.13 -19.87 0.22
CA PHE A 696 -8.57 -19.91 -0.02
C PHE A 696 -8.98 -20.97 -1.03
N THR A 697 -8.14 -21.28 -2.02
CA THR A 697 -8.41 -22.38 -2.98
C THR A 697 -8.22 -23.76 -2.35
N SER A 698 -7.43 -23.87 -1.27
CA SER A 698 -7.08 -25.16 -0.65
C SER A 698 -7.35 -25.21 0.86
N CYS A 699 -8.22 -24.33 1.36
CA CYS A 699 -8.52 -24.23 2.78
C CYS A 699 -9.01 -25.57 3.35
N ALA A 700 -9.85 -26.28 2.60
CA ALA A 700 -10.44 -27.56 2.99
C ALA A 700 -9.46 -28.74 2.96
N ALA A 701 -8.25 -28.60 2.38
CA ALA A 701 -7.27 -29.68 2.32
C ALA A 701 -6.81 -30.17 3.71
N ILE A 702 -6.95 -29.35 4.75
CA ILE A 702 -6.64 -29.75 6.13
C ILE A 702 -7.56 -30.85 6.66
N VAL A 703 -8.82 -30.92 6.20
CA VAL A 703 -9.83 -31.83 6.75
C VAL A 703 -9.46 -33.30 6.51
N PRO A 704 -9.27 -33.79 5.27
CA PRO A 704 -8.94 -35.18 5.05
C PRO A 704 -7.56 -35.57 5.60
N VAL A 705 -6.59 -34.64 5.58
CA VAL A 705 -5.27 -34.89 6.16
C VAL A 705 -5.35 -35.03 7.68
N ALA A 706 -6.14 -34.20 8.36
CA ALA A 706 -6.36 -34.31 9.80
C ALA A 706 -7.14 -35.58 10.17
N GLN A 707 -8.16 -35.96 9.37
CA GLN A 707 -8.89 -37.22 9.55
C GLN A 707 -7.96 -38.43 9.43
N ARG A 708 -7.14 -38.47 8.38
CA ARG A 708 -6.16 -39.54 8.15
C ARG A 708 -5.14 -39.59 9.29
N PHE A 709 -4.55 -38.45 9.65
CA PHE A 709 -3.59 -38.39 10.76
C PHE A 709 -4.20 -38.83 12.10
N ALA A 710 -5.43 -38.42 12.39
CA ALA A 710 -6.14 -38.86 13.59
C ALA A 710 -6.41 -40.38 13.58
N ALA A 711 -6.77 -40.94 12.42
CA ALA A 711 -6.94 -42.38 12.25
C ALA A 711 -5.62 -43.16 12.46
N ASP A 712 -4.49 -42.64 11.95
CA ASP A 712 -3.16 -43.22 12.19
C ASP A 712 -2.79 -43.24 13.68
N LEU A 713 -3.32 -42.30 14.47
CA LEU A 713 -3.16 -42.25 15.93
C LEU A 713 -4.23 -43.08 16.69
N GLY A 714 -5.11 -43.80 15.99
CA GLY A 714 -6.17 -44.62 16.57
C GLY A 714 -7.43 -43.85 17.00
N PHE A 715 -7.59 -42.59 16.59
CA PHE A 715 -8.76 -41.78 16.91
C PHE A 715 -9.81 -41.84 15.80
N ALA A 716 -10.90 -42.58 16.02
CA ALA A 716 -11.97 -42.80 15.05
C ALA A 716 -13.05 -41.69 15.01
N GLY A 717 -12.99 -40.70 15.92
CA GLY A 717 -14.06 -39.70 16.11
C GLY A 717 -14.27 -38.72 14.96
N PHE A 718 -13.36 -38.64 13.99
CA PHE A 718 -13.45 -37.72 12.83
C PHE A 718 -13.96 -38.37 11.53
N GLY A 719 -14.31 -39.66 11.56
CA GLY A 719 -14.70 -40.41 10.36
C GLY A 719 -13.53 -40.69 9.41
N GLY A 720 -13.82 -41.30 8.26
CA GLY A 720 -12.81 -41.59 7.22
C GLY A 720 -12.38 -40.34 6.44
N PRO A 721 -11.15 -40.32 5.87
CA PRO A 721 -10.62 -39.15 5.18
C PRO A 721 -11.40 -38.82 3.90
N GLN A 722 -11.94 -37.61 3.82
CA GLN A 722 -12.74 -37.12 2.68
C GLN A 722 -11.89 -36.37 1.65
N TRP A 723 -11.14 -37.10 0.81
CA TRP A 723 -10.23 -36.49 -0.18
C TRP A 723 -10.93 -35.64 -1.24
N SER A 724 -12.24 -35.81 -1.44
CA SER A 724 -13.06 -34.94 -2.29
C SER A 724 -13.06 -33.48 -1.85
N CYS A 725 -12.84 -33.19 -0.57
CA CYS A 725 -12.74 -31.84 -0.04
C CYS A 725 -11.38 -31.16 -0.34
N ALA A 726 -10.34 -31.94 -0.63
CA ALA A 726 -8.98 -31.43 -0.86
C ALA A 726 -8.69 -31.06 -2.33
N CYS A 727 -9.54 -31.48 -3.27
CA CYS A 727 -9.40 -31.16 -4.68
C CYS A 727 -10.56 -30.31 -5.19
N CYS A 728 -10.29 -29.58 -6.28
CA CYS A 728 -11.28 -29.33 -7.32
C CYS A 728 -12.40 -28.35 -6.93
N VAL A 729 -12.23 -27.59 -5.84
CA VAL A 729 -13.15 -26.50 -5.50
C VAL A 729 -12.89 -25.33 -6.46
N PRO A 730 -13.90 -24.86 -7.22
CA PRO A 730 -13.72 -23.70 -8.08
C PRO A 730 -13.29 -22.49 -7.25
N SER A 731 -12.30 -21.75 -7.74
CA SER A 731 -11.81 -20.55 -7.07
C SER A 731 -12.99 -19.59 -6.83
N PRO A 732 -13.19 -19.09 -5.60
CA PRO A 732 -14.29 -18.17 -5.33
C PRO A 732 -14.18 -16.93 -6.23
N GLY A 733 -15.27 -16.50 -6.87
CA GLY A 733 -15.25 -15.33 -7.75
C GLY A 733 -14.94 -13.98 -7.05
N TRP A 734 -14.82 -13.96 -5.72
CA TRP A 734 -14.33 -12.80 -4.96
C TRP A 734 -12.80 -12.81 -4.79
N LEU A 735 -12.14 -13.95 -4.93
CA LEU A 735 -10.71 -14.11 -4.66
C LEU A 735 -9.86 -13.24 -5.58
N LEU A 736 -10.08 -13.33 -6.90
CA LEU A 736 -9.42 -12.49 -7.89
C LEU A 736 -9.59 -10.99 -7.59
N ARG A 737 -10.78 -10.59 -7.15
CA ARG A 737 -11.07 -9.19 -6.78
C ARG A 737 -10.28 -8.77 -5.53
N SER A 738 -10.16 -9.65 -4.55
CA SER A 738 -9.32 -9.41 -3.36
C SER A 738 -7.84 -9.35 -3.71
N GLU A 739 -7.35 -10.22 -4.59
CA GLU A 739 -5.96 -10.21 -5.06
C GLU A 739 -5.60 -8.91 -5.77
N LEU A 740 -6.48 -8.42 -6.65
CA LEU A 740 -6.32 -7.12 -7.31
C LEU A 740 -6.38 -5.97 -6.28
N LEU A 741 -7.31 -6.01 -5.33
CA LEU A 741 -7.42 -4.99 -4.29
C LEU A 741 -6.15 -4.90 -3.42
N PHE A 742 -5.55 -6.03 -3.07
CA PHE A 742 -4.29 -6.07 -2.32
C PHE A 742 -3.13 -5.48 -3.13
N LEU A 743 -3.05 -5.77 -4.43
CA LEU A 743 -2.07 -5.17 -5.33
C LEU A 743 -2.30 -3.68 -5.53
N ASP A 744 -3.54 -3.24 -5.73
CA ASP A 744 -3.91 -1.83 -5.89
C ASP A 744 -3.55 -1.02 -4.66
N PHE A 745 -3.89 -1.51 -3.46
CA PHE A 745 -3.51 -0.85 -2.22
C PHE A 745 -1.99 -0.78 -2.04
N GLY A 746 -1.29 -1.88 -2.33
CA GLY A 746 0.17 -1.92 -2.32
C GLY A 746 0.81 -0.94 -3.31
N PHE A 747 0.26 -0.84 -4.52
CA PHE A 747 0.69 0.09 -5.57
C PHE A 747 0.51 1.54 -5.15
N LEU A 748 -0.70 1.92 -4.71
CA LEU A 748 -1.01 3.28 -4.29
C LEU A 748 -0.17 3.71 -3.08
N LEU A 749 -0.01 2.83 -2.08
CA LEU A 749 0.79 3.12 -0.89
C LEU A 749 2.29 3.22 -1.22
N SER A 750 2.78 2.45 -2.21
CA SER A 750 4.16 2.53 -2.70
C SER A 750 4.42 3.84 -3.45
N LEU A 751 3.52 4.23 -4.35
CA LEU A 751 3.57 5.52 -5.06
C LEU A 751 3.54 6.69 -4.07
N TYR A 752 2.67 6.62 -3.06
CA TYR A 752 2.58 7.62 -2.03
C TYR A 752 3.87 7.70 -1.20
N THR A 753 4.44 6.56 -0.79
CA THR A 753 5.71 6.51 -0.07
C THR A 753 6.84 7.14 -0.88
N ALA A 754 6.95 6.80 -2.17
CA ALA A 754 7.93 7.38 -3.08
C ALA A 754 7.75 8.89 -3.24
N TYR A 755 6.50 9.36 -3.39
CA TYR A 755 6.18 10.79 -3.46
C TYR A 755 6.59 11.53 -2.17
N ARG A 756 6.30 10.94 -1.00
CA ARG A 756 6.67 11.53 0.30
C ARG A 756 8.19 11.63 0.44
N LEU A 757 8.94 10.59 0.08
CA LEU A 757 10.41 10.64 0.08
C LEU A 757 10.93 11.72 -0.88
N ALA A 758 10.39 11.79 -2.10
CA ALA A 758 10.80 12.80 -3.09
C ALA A 758 10.47 14.23 -2.69
N SER A 759 9.34 14.46 -2.01
CA SER A 759 8.98 15.78 -1.48
C SER A 759 9.89 16.25 -0.35
N VAL A 760 10.49 15.32 0.40
CA VAL A 760 11.45 15.63 1.47
C VAL A 760 12.83 15.91 0.88
N ASP A 761 13.23 15.17 -0.16
CA ASP A 761 14.57 15.28 -0.75
C ASP A 761 14.66 16.42 -1.79
N GLY A 762 13.55 16.81 -2.42
CA GLY A 762 13.47 17.88 -3.41
C GLY A 762 12.94 19.20 -2.84
N PRO A 763 13.78 20.24 -2.67
CA PRO A 763 13.33 21.54 -2.12
C PRO A 763 12.38 22.30 -3.06
N ARG A 764 12.34 21.93 -4.34
CA ARG A 764 11.42 22.46 -5.35
C ARG A 764 10.54 21.34 -5.89
N GLU A 765 9.26 21.63 -6.09
CA GLU A 765 8.26 20.67 -6.60
C GLU A 765 8.71 19.97 -7.90
N ARG A 766 9.33 20.70 -8.83
CA ARG A 766 9.88 20.11 -10.08
C ARG A 766 11.00 19.09 -9.82
N GLN A 767 11.86 19.33 -8.82
CA GLN A 767 12.93 18.39 -8.49
C GLN A 767 12.36 17.14 -7.83
N ALA A 768 11.39 17.31 -6.93
CA ALA A 768 10.65 16.19 -6.32
C ALA A 768 9.96 15.32 -7.39
N LEU A 769 9.26 15.92 -8.36
CA LEU A 769 8.62 15.17 -9.44
C LEU A 769 9.63 14.42 -10.31
N LYS A 770 10.74 15.04 -10.69
CA LYS A 770 11.80 14.37 -11.46
C LYS A 770 12.45 13.23 -10.69
N ALA A 771 12.60 13.38 -9.37
CA ALA A 771 13.15 12.33 -8.52
C ALA A 771 12.16 11.16 -8.37
N LEU A 772 10.86 11.45 -8.35
CA LEU A 772 9.78 10.47 -8.23
C LEU A 772 9.60 9.62 -9.50
N LEU A 773 9.61 10.24 -10.69
CA LEU A 773 9.21 9.58 -11.94
C LEU A 773 9.88 8.22 -12.21
N PRO A 774 11.22 8.05 -12.07
CA PRO A 774 11.85 6.75 -12.30
C PRO A 774 11.40 5.67 -11.31
N TRP A 775 11.13 6.05 -10.07
CA TRP A 775 10.62 5.13 -9.05
C TRP A 775 9.15 4.79 -9.28
N SER A 776 8.33 5.76 -9.69
CA SER A 776 6.95 5.51 -10.11
C SER A 776 6.88 4.57 -11.31
N ALA A 777 7.80 4.69 -12.29
CA ALA A 777 7.89 3.78 -13.42
C ALA A 777 8.23 2.35 -12.98
N LEU A 778 9.21 2.18 -12.07
CA LEU A 778 9.52 0.87 -11.50
C LEU A 778 8.34 0.26 -10.72
N ILE A 779 7.69 1.06 -9.88
CA ILE A 779 6.50 0.63 -9.10
C ILE A 779 5.36 0.23 -10.04
N ALA A 780 5.10 1.01 -11.09
CA ALA A 780 4.10 0.69 -12.10
C ALA A 780 4.45 -0.58 -12.90
N ALA A 781 5.71 -0.76 -13.28
CA ALA A 781 6.16 -1.97 -13.97
C ALA A 781 5.95 -3.22 -13.11
N LEU A 782 6.36 -3.19 -11.83
CA LEU A 782 6.12 -4.28 -10.89
C LEU A 782 4.61 -4.54 -10.68
N PHE A 783 3.80 -3.49 -10.58
CA PHE A 783 2.35 -3.62 -10.47
C PHE A 783 1.74 -4.30 -11.70
N LEU A 784 2.11 -3.87 -12.91
CA LEU A 784 1.64 -4.50 -14.15
C LEU A 784 2.05 -5.98 -14.24
N VAL A 785 3.27 -6.31 -13.81
CA VAL A 785 3.72 -7.71 -13.71
C VAL A 785 2.87 -8.48 -12.69
N GLY A 786 2.56 -7.90 -11.52
CA GLY A 786 1.71 -8.51 -10.51
C GLY A 786 0.29 -8.77 -11.01
N VAL A 787 -0.32 -7.78 -11.67
CA VAL A 787 -1.63 -7.93 -12.32
C VAL A 787 -1.57 -9.05 -13.35
N TRP A 788 -0.57 -9.03 -14.24
CA TRP A 788 -0.40 -10.09 -15.23
C TRP A 788 -0.31 -11.47 -14.59
N ILE A 789 0.48 -11.65 -13.53
CA ILE A 789 0.64 -12.92 -12.79
C ILE A 789 -0.70 -13.41 -12.24
N VAL A 790 -1.48 -12.55 -11.61
CA VAL A 790 -2.78 -12.91 -10.99
C VAL A 790 -3.82 -13.33 -12.03
N PHE A 791 -3.72 -12.84 -13.27
CA PHE A 791 -4.57 -13.30 -14.37
C PHE A 791 -4.09 -14.59 -15.05
N GLN A 792 -2.90 -15.11 -14.72
CA GLN A 792 -2.42 -16.35 -15.32
C GLN A 792 -2.93 -17.58 -14.57
N PRO A 793 -3.13 -18.72 -15.28
CA PRO A 793 -3.39 -19.99 -14.61
C PRO A 793 -2.18 -20.40 -13.78
N MET A 794 -2.40 -20.53 -12.47
CA MET A 794 -1.38 -20.88 -11.48
C MET A 794 -1.46 -22.36 -11.13
N GLN A 795 -0.31 -23.03 -11.07
CA GLN A 795 -0.21 -24.41 -10.61
C GLN A 795 -0.38 -24.47 -9.10
N MET A 796 -1.32 -25.30 -8.66
CA MET A 796 -1.56 -25.56 -7.24
C MET A 796 -0.51 -26.51 -6.69
N ARG A 797 0.16 -26.08 -5.61
CA ARG A 797 1.21 -26.84 -4.92
C ARG A 797 0.67 -27.44 -3.64
N GLY A 798 0.98 -28.71 -3.37
CA GLY A 798 0.53 -29.40 -2.15
C GLY A 798 -0.93 -29.84 -2.14
N THR A 799 -1.60 -29.88 -3.31
CA THR A 799 -2.97 -30.40 -3.48
C THR A 799 -2.99 -31.62 -4.38
N ALA A 800 -3.86 -32.60 -4.07
CA ALA A 800 -4.01 -33.77 -4.92
C ALA A 800 -4.85 -33.40 -6.16
N LEU A 801 -4.34 -33.67 -7.35
CA LEU A 801 -5.19 -33.83 -8.53
C LEU A 801 -5.74 -35.26 -8.47
N VAL A 802 -7.02 -35.40 -8.15
CA VAL A 802 -7.69 -36.69 -8.25
C VAL A 802 -8.03 -36.90 -9.72
N GLY A 803 -7.21 -37.67 -10.43
CA GLY A 803 -7.47 -38.10 -11.82
C GLY A 803 -6.29 -37.92 -12.75
N GLY A 804 -5.42 -38.93 -12.79
CA GLY A 804 -4.67 -39.34 -13.99
C GLY A 804 -5.08 -40.75 -14.32
#